data_AF-A0A6A4GT55-F1
#
_entry.id   AF-A0A6A4GT55-F1
#
_cell.length_a   1.000
_cell.length_b   1.000
_cell.length_c   1.000
_cell.angle_alpha   90.00
_cell.angle_beta   90.00
_cell.angle_gamma   90.00
#
_symmetry.space_group_name_H-M   'P 1'
#
loop_
_entity.id
_entity.type
_entity.pdbx_description
1 polymer ?
#
loop_
_entity_poly.entity_id
_entity_poly.type
_entity_poly.pdbx_seq_one_letter_code
_entity_poly.pdbx_strand_id
1 'polypeptide(L)'
;MLQDFQLSCQRILSGAVEALSGVRNRHGIAEILTVSHMLGMPIDLFLGVQPSVSDSLPDHPIALQILHLVVAVVLHRPTKITTNAHSSSSKDLRVQRTAFPITSLLEEAHAAIVVTLQMVSGVDSVSSLDAQALNLICEVLMYVRYLGNIVSQSVLDYSALQLPVDRISAISKQLPGAFTSFRDSALGLKNVTTLASGLGINEIWSMFYGNSFAVDEVLRLAKLAVQINGPSDFRRQILNLMAMAPLTRSLEDQVSASGMIEALQRRIQVDFEVCVTDGNEALQAPHLSTRLALLAMRSTLSENSKRAIGHLISIACDQPRSRIGHLLTYQQSLWLEDAERIGSLYNIPTITASLFAHWMNDVWGHQDGPAVLFRPVQLQSTLSVWNWKTIPMEKLAEYETDLHSLVQLVLLNSESVISVPEQLTILVKQSITKIASCFSKAGNTRTDSIAPGHIVDSRLLALPELGDALEHSAFERAVKFHVQPTFTAPDAAESRSEYLARLGLCWISVGKLLLDLFIPDAPINPAAVQSHIFGFWSRHAASLSKELALHSEFEELVSGNSKNGVTVHLQTTLAAAQENLTNGPPPVPLRDVSRLQMFWSEVMQFQNHVLSSQKLETLISLLKAGEDSASLMEQVVQTSMKGFMQRLQTVYKEFDDITFPILYALLHLQTGL
;
A
#
# COMPACT_ATOMS: atom_id res chain seq x y z
N MET A 1 -1.27 -41.73 -0.06
CA MET A 1 -0.52 -40.49 -0.37
C MET A 1 0.93 -40.74 -0.78
N LEU A 2 1.82 -41.33 0.05
CA LEU A 2 3.22 -41.55 -0.35
C LEU A 2 3.34 -42.59 -1.48
N GLN A 3 2.49 -43.63 -1.43
CA GLN A 3 2.32 -44.62 -2.50
C GLN A 3 1.68 -44.01 -3.75
N ASP A 4 0.67 -43.15 -3.60
CA ASP A 4 0.04 -42.45 -4.74
C ASP A 4 1.00 -41.47 -5.41
N PHE A 5 1.85 -40.80 -4.63
CA PHE A 5 2.91 -39.95 -5.17
C PHE A 5 3.95 -40.76 -5.95
N GLN A 6 4.38 -41.91 -5.42
CA GLN A 6 5.28 -42.82 -6.14
C GLN A 6 4.68 -43.31 -7.46
N LEU A 7 3.39 -43.67 -7.46
CA LEU A 7 2.66 -44.05 -8.66
C LEU A 7 2.56 -42.91 -9.67
N SER A 8 2.29 -41.68 -9.21
CA SER A 8 2.27 -40.48 -10.05
C SER A 8 3.65 -40.18 -10.65
N CYS A 9 4.72 -40.24 -9.86
CA CYS A 9 6.09 -40.10 -10.36
C CYS A 9 6.43 -41.17 -11.41
N GLN A 10 6.02 -42.42 -11.20
CA GLN A 10 6.26 -43.50 -12.15
C GLN A 10 5.54 -43.24 -13.49
N ARG A 11 4.29 -42.77 -13.44
CA ARG A 11 3.52 -42.39 -14.65
C ARG A 11 4.14 -41.20 -15.39
N ILE A 12 4.61 -40.21 -14.65
CA ILE A 12 5.27 -39.03 -15.22
C ILE A 12 6.60 -39.42 -15.86
N LEU A 13 7.39 -40.27 -15.21
CA LEU A 13 8.63 -40.79 -15.75
C LEU A 13 8.41 -41.63 -17.02
N SER A 14 7.40 -42.53 -17.03
CA SER A 14 7.09 -43.30 -18.23
C SER A 14 6.63 -42.39 -19.38
N GLY A 15 5.76 -41.43 -19.10
CA GLY A 15 5.31 -40.46 -20.11
C GLY A 15 6.43 -39.56 -20.61
N ALA A 16 7.38 -39.18 -19.76
CA ALA A 16 8.54 -38.39 -20.18
C ALA A 16 9.50 -39.19 -21.06
N VAL A 17 9.71 -40.48 -20.76
CA VAL A 17 10.50 -41.38 -21.62
C VAL A 17 9.83 -41.53 -22.99
N GLU A 18 8.50 -41.71 -23.02
CA GLU A 18 7.73 -41.77 -24.26
C GLU A 18 7.85 -40.46 -25.05
N ALA A 19 7.66 -39.31 -24.40
CA ALA A 19 7.77 -37.99 -25.04
C ALA A 19 9.17 -37.73 -25.59
N LEU A 20 10.21 -38.00 -24.81
CA LEU A 20 11.60 -37.87 -25.25
C LEU A 20 11.92 -38.84 -26.39
N SER A 21 11.37 -40.05 -26.37
CA SER A 21 11.52 -41.00 -27.48
C SER A 21 10.83 -40.51 -28.76
N GLY A 22 9.68 -39.85 -28.62
CA GLY A 22 8.97 -39.20 -29.72
C GLY A 22 9.79 -38.06 -30.33
N VAL A 23 10.31 -37.16 -29.49
CA VAL A 23 11.22 -36.08 -29.90
C VAL A 23 12.44 -36.64 -30.63
N ARG A 24 13.07 -37.69 -30.07
CA ARG A 24 14.22 -38.39 -30.67
C ARG A 24 13.88 -38.96 -32.05
N ASN A 25 12.76 -39.66 -32.19
CA ASN A 25 12.35 -40.26 -33.44
C ASN A 25 12.08 -39.20 -34.52
N ARG A 26 11.47 -38.06 -34.14
CA ARG A 26 11.27 -36.94 -35.07
C ARG A 26 12.57 -36.32 -35.54
N HIS A 27 13.50 -36.06 -34.63
CA HIS A 27 14.81 -35.54 -34.99
C HIS A 27 15.56 -36.50 -35.92
N GLY A 28 15.51 -37.81 -35.62
CA GLY A 28 16.13 -38.80 -36.49
C GLY A 28 15.47 -38.93 -37.87
N ILE A 29 14.16 -38.69 -37.99
CA ILE A 29 13.48 -38.60 -39.28
C ILE A 29 13.92 -37.33 -40.04
N ALA A 30 14.02 -36.19 -39.36
CA ALA A 30 14.43 -34.92 -39.96
C ALA A 30 15.88 -34.94 -40.47
N GLU A 31 16.78 -35.59 -39.72
CA GLU A 31 18.20 -35.76 -40.07
C GLU A 31 18.48 -37.02 -40.94
N ILE A 32 17.43 -37.76 -41.34
CA ILE A 32 17.55 -38.99 -42.17
C ILE A 32 18.50 -40.03 -41.51
N LEU A 33 18.46 -40.16 -40.19
CA LEU A 33 19.26 -41.12 -39.45
C LEU A 33 18.67 -42.53 -39.56
N THR A 34 19.53 -43.54 -39.73
CA THR A 34 19.08 -44.94 -39.73
C THR A 34 18.54 -45.35 -38.35
N VAL A 35 17.53 -46.23 -38.31
CA VAL A 35 16.91 -46.71 -37.06
C VAL A 35 17.94 -47.27 -36.07
N SER A 36 18.98 -47.93 -36.58
CA SER A 36 20.10 -48.45 -35.78
C SER A 36 20.91 -47.34 -35.10
N HIS A 37 21.06 -46.17 -35.73
CA HIS A 37 21.72 -44.99 -35.15
C HIS A 37 20.79 -44.26 -34.16
N MET A 38 19.49 -44.15 -34.46
CA MET A 38 18.50 -43.54 -33.56
C MET A 38 18.37 -44.27 -32.21
N LEU A 39 18.47 -45.60 -32.22
CA LEU A 39 18.40 -46.43 -31.01
C LEU A 39 19.69 -46.43 -30.19
N GLY A 40 20.83 -46.12 -30.81
CA GLY A 40 22.15 -46.11 -30.17
C GLY A 40 22.60 -44.76 -29.61
N MET A 41 21.92 -43.64 -29.92
CA MET A 41 22.29 -42.31 -29.44
C MET A 41 21.86 -42.09 -27.97
N PRO A 42 22.80 -41.74 -27.07
CA PRO A 42 22.46 -41.21 -25.75
C PRO A 42 21.64 -39.93 -25.88
N ILE A 43 20.68 -39.69 -24.97
CA ILE A 43 19.93 -38.42 -24.91
C ILE A 43 20.88 -37.23 -24.75
N ASP A 44 22.03 -37.43 -24.10
CA ASP A 44 23.09 -36.43 -23.93
C ASP A 44 23.67 -35.91 -25.26
N LEU A 45 23.64 -36.73 -26.32
CA LEU A 45 24.12 -36.33 -27.65
C LEU A 45 23.18 -35.30 -28.32
N PHE A 46 21.92 -35.23 -27.89
CA PHE A 46 20.97 -34.21 -28.36
C PHE A 46 21.13 -32.87 -27.61
N LEU A 47 21.75 -32.89 -26.42
CA LEU A 47 21.98 -31.69 -25.60
C LEU A 47 23.36 -31.05 -25.85
N GLY A 48 24.31 -31.82 -26.40
CA GLY A 48 25.69 -31.40 -26.66
C GLY A 48 26.02 -31.04 -28.12
N VAL A 49 25.14 -31.34 -29.10
CA VAL A 49 25.38 -30.95 -30.49
C VAL A 49 25.03 -29.47 -30.66
N GLN A 50 26.04 -28.64 -30.96
CA GLN A 50 25.81 -27.24 -31.31
C GLN A 50 24.86 -27.18 -32.51
N PRO A 51 23.76 -26.40 -32.45
CA PRO A 51 22.95 -26.17 -33.64
C PRO A 51 23.86 -25.54 -34.69
N SER A 52 24.04 -26.22 -35.81
CA SER A 52 24.69 -25.63 -36.97
C SER A 52 23.95 -24.33 -37.33
N VAL A 53 24.71 -23.27 -37.57
CA VAL A 53 24.31 -21.84 -37.68
C VAL A 53 23.12 -21.56 -38.64
N SER A 54 22.65 -22.55 -39.41
CA SER A 54 21.61 -22.39 -40.42
C SER A 54 20.22 -22.94 -40.06
N ASP A 55 20.03 -23.80 -39.06
CA ASP A 55 18.70 -24.34 -38.73
C ASP A 55 18.51 -24.55 -37.21
N SER A 56 17.71 -23.69 -36.58
CA SER A 56 17.26 -23.89 -35.20
C SER A 56 16.21 -24.99 -35.16
N LEU A 57 16.61 -26.25 -35.06
CA LEU A 57 15.66 -27.36 -34.90
C LEU A 57 14.85 -27.14 -33.60
N PRO A 58 13.51 -27.04 -33.67
CA PRO A 58 12.63 -26.67 -32.54
C PRO A 58 12.52 -27.74 -31.44
N ASP A 59 13.14 -28.90 -31.63
CA ASP A 59 12.99 -30.07 -30.75
C ASP A 59 13.89 -30.07 -29.50
N HIS A 60 15.05 -29.38 -29.53
CA HIS A 60 15.97 -29.35 -28.39
C HIS A 60 15.42 -28.56 -27.17
N PRO A 61 14.79 -27.39 -27.32
CA PRO A 61 14.14 -26.69 -26.20
C PRO A 61 13.03 -27.52 -25.55
N ILE A 62 12.29 -28.29 -26.36
CA ILE A 62 11.20 -29.16 -25.89
C ILE A 62 11.75 -30.30 -25.02
N ALA A 63 12.83 -30.95 -25.45
CA ALA A 63 13.48 -32.00 -24.66
C ALA A 63 13.97 -31.48 -23.29
N LEU A 64 14.56 -30.29 -23.25
CA LEU A 64 14.98 -29.64 -22.01
C LEU A 64 13.81 -29.33 -21.08
N GLN A 65 12.71 -28.82 -21.63
CA GLN A 65 11.51 -28.53 -20.85
C GLN A 65 10.89 -29.81 -20.27
N ILE A 66 10.87 -30.92 -21.02
CA ILE A 66 10.43 -32.22 -20.50
C ILE A 66 11.31 -32.65 -19.33
N LEU A 67 12.64 -32.51 -19.44
CA LEU A 67 13.56 -32.85 -18.36
C LEU A 67 13.35 -31.95 -17.13
N HIS A 68 13.21 -30.63 -17.33
CA HIS A 68 12.87 -29.69 -16.25
C HIS A 68 11.56 -30.06 -15.57
N LEU A 69 10.56 -30.49 -16.33
CA LEU A 69 9.27 -30.96 -15.81
C LEU A 69 9.43 -32.18 -14.90
N VAL A 70 10.20 -33.18 -15.35
CA VAL A 70 10.49 -34.38 -14.56
C VAL A 70 11.24 -34.03 -13.28
N VAL A 71 12.29 -33.21 -13.38
CA VAL A 71 13.07 -32.75 -12.22
C VAL A 71 12.16 -31.96 -11.25
N ALA A 72 11.29 -31.10 -11.77
CA ALA A 72 10.33 -30.34 -10.98
C ALA A 72 9.31 -31.24 -10.26
N VAL A 73 8.92 -32.37 -10.85
CA VAL A 73 8.02 -33.32 -10.18
C VAL A 73 8.78 -34.13 -9.13
N VAL A 74 9.95 -34.67 -9.47
CA VAL A 74 10.73 -35.56 -8.59
C VAL A 74 11.20 -34.83 -7.33
N LEU A 75 11.66 -33.60 -7.48
CA LEU A 75 12.10 -32.77 -6.34
C LEU A 75 10.90 -32.23 -5.54
N HIS A 76 9.67 -32.28 -6.07
CA HIS A 76 8.49 -31.86 -5.32
C HIS A 76 7.98 -33.00 -4.44
N ARG A 77 8.45 -33.06 -3.18
CA ARG A 77 7.90 -34.00 -2.21
C ARG A 77 6.61 -33.39 -1.62
N PRO A 78 5.43 -34.02 -1.77
CA PRO A 78 4.21 -33.51 -1.17
C PRO A 78 4.39 -33.49 0.34
N THR A 79 4.43 -32.29 0.91
CA THR A 79 4.44 -32.09 2.35
C THR A 79 3.06 -32.42 2.88
N LYS A 80 2.97 -33.36 3.83
CA LYS A 80 1.71 -33.61 4.53
C LYS A 80 1.35 -32.32 5.28
N ILE A 81 0.21 -31.75 4.94
CA ILE A 81 -0.44 -30.76 5.79
C ILE A 81 -0.86 -31.51 7.05
N THR A 82 -0.07 -31.37 8.11
CA THR A 82 -0.42 -31.90 9.42
C THR A 82 -1.42 -30.93 10.04
N THR A 83 -2.67 -31.00 9.60
CA THR A 83 -3.76 -30.36 10.34
C THR A 83 -3.88 -31.12 11.66
N ASN A 84 -3.36 -30.54 12.73
CA ASN A 84 -3.61 -31.04 14.09
C ASN A 84 -5.11 -30.94 14.34
N ALA A 85 -5.85 -32.03 14.11
CA ALA A 85 -7.31 -32.11 14.13
C ALA A 85 -7.95 -31.91 15.53
N HIS A 86 -7.22 -31.35 16.50
CA HIS A 86 -7.62 -31.28 17.90
C HIS A 86 -7.76 -29.85 18.45
N SER A 87 -7.53 -28.80 17.66
CA SER A 87 -7.96 -27.43 18.01
C SER A 87 -9.15 -27.02 17.15
N SER A 88 -10.33 -26.98 17.75
CA SER A 88 -11.58 -26.52 17.11
C SER A 88 -11.74 -25.01 17.28
N SER A 89 -10.78 -24.21 16.81
CA SER A 89 -10.94 -22.75 16.81
C SER A 89 -11.52 -22.27 15.48
N SER A 90 -12.34 -21.21 15.48
CA SER A 90 -12.85 -20.59 14.25
C SER A 90 -11.73 -20.13 13.29
N LYS A 91 -10.49 -19.95 13.77
CA LYS A 91 -9.33 -19.60 12.94
C LYS A 91 -8.87 -20.76 12.06
N ASP A 92 -9.08 -22.00 12.51
CA ASP A 92 -8.70 -23.21 11.77
C ASP A 92 -9.56 -23.44 10.53
N LEU A 93 -10.81 -22.95 10.53
CA LEU A 93 -11.73 -23.13 9.39
C LEU A 93 -11.28 -22.38 8.13
N ARG A 94 -10.68 -21.18 8.25
CA ARG A 94 -10.20 -20.43 7.07
C ARG A 94 -8.94 -21.04 6.49
N VAL A 95 -8.00 -21.44 7.36
CA VAL A 95 -6.77 -22.15 6.94
C VAL A 95 -7.13 -23.47 6.26
N GLN A 96 -8.11 -24.21 6.78
CA GLN A 96 -8.60 -25.43 6.13
C GLN A 96 -9.29 -25.13 4.78
N ARG A 97 -10.09 -24.07 4.70
CA ARG A 97 -10.75 -23.64 3.46
C ARG A 97 -9.76 -23.25 2.36
N THR A 98 -8.60 -22.69 2.70
CA THR A 98 -7.55 -22.35 1.71
C THR A 98 -6.62 -23.52 1.43
N ALA A 99 -6.29 -24.34 2.43
CA ALA A 99 -5.43 -25.51 2.27
C ALA A 99 -6.01 -26.54 1.30
N PHE A 100 -7.32 -26.81 1.37
CA PHE A 100 -7.97 -27.82 0.53
C PHE A 100 -7.91 -27.49 -0.98
N PRO A 101 -8.28 -26.28 -1.45
CA PRO A 101 -8.07 -25.88 -2.85
C PRO A 101 -6.61 -25.91 -3.28
N ILE A 102 -5.66 -25.59 -2.40
CA ILE A 102 -4.23 -25.67 -2.74
C ILE A 102 -3.81 -27.14 -2.96
N THR A 103 -4.26 -28.06 -2.11
CA THR A 103 -4.00 -29.50 -2.32
C THR A 103 -4.66 -30.04 -3.57
N SER A 104 -5.90 -29.61 -3.86
CA SER A 104 -6.59 -29.99 -5.10
C SER A 104 -5.85 -29.47 -6.33
N LEU A 105 -5.37 -28.22 -6.29
CA LEU A 105 -4.58 -27.63 -7.37
C LEU A 105 -3.25 -28.34 -7.58
N LEU A 106 -2.59 -28.79 -6.51
CA LEU A 106 -1.37 -29.59 -6.57
C LEU A 106 -1.60 -30.93 -7.29
N GLU A 107 -2.68 -31.64 -6.96
CA GLU A 107 -3.05 -32.90 -7.61
C GLU A 107 -3.40 -32.69 -9.09
N GLU A 108 -4.15 -31.64 -9.40
CA GLU A 108 -4.50 -31.28 -10.79
C GLU A 108 -3.29 -30.79 -11.61
N ALA A 109 -2.32 -30.11 -10.98
CA ALA A 109 -1.07 -29.76 -11.64
C ALA A 109 -0.28 -31.01 -12.04
N HIS A 110 -0.28 -32.05 -11.20
CA HIS A 110 0.34 -33.34 -11.53
C HIS A 110 -0.41 -34.06 -12.64
N ALA A 111 -1.74 -34.01 -12.66
CA ALA A 111 -2.54 -34.58 -13.75
C ALA A 111 -2.28 -33.83 -15.08
N ALA A 112 -2.19 -32.50 -15.03
CA ALA A 112 -1.87 -31.66 -16.19
C ALA A 112 -0.51 -32.04 -16.81
N ILE A 113 0.51 -32.31 -15.99
CA ILE A 113 1.81 -32.78 -16.47
C ILE A 113 1.68 -34.06 -17.31
N VAL A 114 0.93 -35.04 -16.82
CA VAL A 114 0.74 -36.33 -17.53
C VAL A 114 0.07 -36.09 -18.88
N VAL A 115 -0.96 -35.24 -18.91
CA VAL A 115 -1.69 -34.88 -20.14
C VAL A 115 -0.75 -34.19 -21.13
N THR A 116 0.09 -33.26 -20.68
CA THR A 116 1.06 -32.57 -21.55
C THR A 116 2.11 -33.51 -22.11
N LEU A 117 2.64 -34.42 -21.30
CA LEU A 117 3.59 -35.43 -21.78
C LEU A 117 2.96 -36.34 -22.83
N GLN A 118 1.69 -36.72 -22.65
CA GLN A 118 0.94 -37.49 -23.66
C GLN A 118 0.71 -36.71 -24.95
N MET A 119 0.39 -35.41 -24.88
CA MET A 119 0.25 -34.56 -26.06
C MET A 119 1.56 -34.45 -26.85
N VAL A 120 2.68 -34.26 -26.15
CA VAL A 120 4.01 -34.16 -26.80
C VAL A 120 4.47 -35.51 -27.39
N SER A 121 4.00 -36.62 -26.82
CA SER A 121 4.26 -37.99 -27.31
C SER A 121 3.43 -38.36 -28.55
N GLY A 122 2.39 -37.60 -28.88
CA GLY A 122 1.53 -37.84 -30.04
C GLY A 122 2.32 -37.82 -31.36
N VAL A 123 2.05 -38.79 -32.24
CA VAL A 123 2.79 -39.02 -33.49
C VAL A 123 2.45 -37.99 -34.59
N ASP A 124 1.32 -37.29 -34.46
CA ASP A 124 0.85 -36.31 -35.44
C ASP A 124 1.35 -34.90 -35.07
N SER A 125 2.40 -34.43 -35.77
CA SER A 125 2.98 -33.07 -35.80
C SER A 125 2.76 -32.21 -34.56
N VAL A 126 3.82 -32.00 -33.76
CA VAL A 126 3.86 -30.98 -32.71
C VAL A 126 3.46 -29.64 -33.30
N SER A 127 2.26 -29.21 -32.94
CA SER A 127 1.78 -27.88 -33.26
C SER A 127 2.53 -26.90 -32.34
N SER A 128 2.70 -25.64 -32.77
CA SER A 128 3.29 -24.59 -31.93
C SER A 128 2.57 -24.44 -30.57
N LEU A 129 1.32 -24.90 -30.48
CA LEU A 129 0.51 -24.97 -29.27
C LEU A 129 1.07 -25.94 -28.20
N ASP A 130 1.77 -27.01 -28.59
CA ASP A 130 2.24 -28.03 -27.64
C ASP A 130 3.48 -27.54 -26.87
N ALA A 131 4.39 -26.80 -27.53
CA ALA A 131 5.54 -26.18 -26.90
C ALA A 131 5.15 -25.02 -25.96
N GLN A 132 4.12 -24.25 -26.31
CA GLN A 132 3.59 -23.21 -25.44
C GLN A 132 2.95 -23.80 -24.18
N ALA A 133 2.16 -24.87 -24.31
CA ALA A 133 1.54 -25.54 -23.16
C ALA A 133 2.58 -26.11 -22.19
N LEU A 134 3.67 -26.68 -22.71
CA LEU A 134 4.77 -27.20 -21.90
C LEU A 134 5.47 -26.10 -21.09
N ASN A 135 5.78 -24.96 -21.71
CA ASN A 135 6.34 -23.78 -21.03
C ASN A 135 5.44 -23.26 -19.91
N LEU A 136 4.14 -23.10 -20.21
CA LEU A 136 3.16 -22.60 -19.25
C LEU A 136 3.03 -23.55 -18.04
N ILE A 137 3.13 -24.86 -18.24
CA ILE A 137 3.02 -25.84 -17.14
C ILE A 137 4.29 -25.89 -16.29
N CYS A 138 5.47 -25.75 -16.90
CA CYS A 138 6.70 -25.55 -16.14
C CYS A 138 6.61 -24.31 -15.23
N GLU A 139 6.05 -23.20 -15.75
CA GLU A 139 5.83 -21.99 -14.97
C GLU A 139 4.80 -22.20 -13.83
N VAL A 140 3.69 -22.90 -14.11
CA VAL A 140 2.70 -23.27 -13.09
C VAL A 140 3.33 -24.07 -11.96
N LEU A 141 4.16 -25.07 -12.27
CA LEU A 141 4.78 -25.93 -11.26
C LEU A 141 5.68 -25.13 -10.32
N MET A 142 6.39 -24.13 -10.83
CA MET A 142 7.20 -23.24 -10.01
C MET A 142 6.33 -22.51 -8.97
N TYR A 143 5.19 -21.95 -9.36
CA TYR A 143 4.27 -21.29 -8.43
C TYR A 143 3.55 -22.26 -7.50
N VAL A 144 3.16 -23.44 -7.99
CA VAL A 144 2.51 -24.49 -7.19
C VAL A 144 3.45 -25.03 -6.12
N ARG A 145 4.74 -25.20 -6.41
CA ARG A 145 5.78 -25.52 -5.42
C ARG A 145 5.93 -24.43 -4.38
N TYR A 146 5.89 -23.17 -4.81
CA TYR A 146 5.92 -22.03 -3.92
C TYR A 146 4.73 -22.04 -2.94
N LEU A 147 3.52 -22.30 -3.45
CA LEU A 147 2.31 -22.49 -2.65
C LEU A 147 2.46 -23.64 -1.65
N GLY A 148 2.99 -24.78 -2.08
CA GLY A 148 3.27 -25.92 -1.20
C GLY A 148 4.17 -25.55 -0.02
N ASN A 149 5.20 -24.73 -0.26
CA ASN A 149 6.08 -24.22 0.80
C ASN A 149 5.35 -23.29 1.77
N ILE A 150 4.45 -22.43 1.28
CA ILE A 150 3.65 -21.52 2.13
C ILE A 150 2.71 -22.32 3.02
N VAL A 151 2.00 -23.31 2.48
CA VAL A 151 1.05 -24.14 3.23
C VAL A 151 1.73 -25.05 4.24
N SER A 152 3.02 -25.35 4.03
CA SER A 152 3.83 -26.12 4.98
C SER A 152 4.24 -25.33 6.23
N GLN A 153 4.04 -24.01 6.24
CA GLN A 153 4.35 -23.16 7.39
C GLN A 153 3.27 -23.31 8.48
N SER A 154 3.66 -23.09 9.74
CA SER A 154 2.73 -23.18 10.89
C SER A 154 1.65 -22.08 10.88
N VAL A 155 1.92 -20.95 10.22
CA VAL A 155 1.01 -19.83 10.07
C VAL A 155 0.88 -19.51 8.58
N LEU A 156 -0.35 -19.50 8.07
CA LEU A 156 -0.61 -19.18 6.67
C LEU A 156 -0.45 -17.68 6.42
N ASP A 157 0.50 -17.31 5.55
CA ASP A 157 0.70 -15.94 5.08
C ASP A 157 -0.10 -15.68 3.81
N TYR A 158 -1.22 -14.95 3.93
CA TYR A 158 -2.08 -14.59 2.81
C TYR A 158 -1.42 -13.62 1.82
N SER A 159 -0.41 -12.85 2.27
CA SER A 159 0.35 -11.95 1.40
C SER A 159 1.20 -12.76 0.41
N ALA A 160 1.76 -13.88 0.87
CA ALA A 160 2.56 -14.78 0.04
C ALA A 160 1.72 -15.53 -1.02
N LEU A 161 0.41 -15.69 -0.79
CA LEU A 161 -0.51 -16.39 -1.70
C LEU A 161 -0.93 -15.56 -2.91
N GLN A 162 -0.94 -14.22 -2.81
CA GLN A 162 -1.51 -13.36 -3.86
C GLN A 162 -0.82 -13.56 -5.21
N LEU A 163 0.51 -13.43 -5.25
CA LEU A 163 1.31 -13.58 -6.47
C LEU A 163 1.10 -14.93 -7.18
N PRO A 164 1.35 -16.09 -6.54
CA PRO A 164 1.24 -17.37 -7.22
C PRO A 164 -0.19 -17.66 -7.68
N VAL A 165 -1.21 -17.29 -6.90
CA VAL A 165 -2.61 -17.50 -7.30
C VAL A 165 -2.96 -16.69 -8.54
N ASP A 166 -2.59 -15.41 -8.59
CA ASP A 166 -2.88 -14.56 -9.74
C ASP A 166 -2.14 -15.03 -10.99
N ARG A 167 -0.88 -15.44 -10.85
CA ARG A 167 -0.10 -15.99 -11.96
C ARG A 167 -0.67 -17.32 -12.46
N ILE A 168 -1.00 -18.24 -11.57
CA ILE A 168 -1.61 -19.53 -11.95
C ILE A 168 -2.97 -19.30 -12.63
N SER A 169 -3.78 -18.37 -12.14
CA SER A 169 -5.07 -18.03 -12.77
C SER A 169 -4.90 -17.37 -14.15
N ALA A 170 -3.87 -16.55 -14.35
CA ALA A 170 -3.56 -15.96 -15.65
C ALA A 170 -3.08 -17.03 -16.64
N ILE A 171 -2.21 -17.95 -16.20
CA ILE A 171 -1.69 -19.05 -17.02
C ILE A 171 -2.80 -20.05 -17.36
N SER A 172 -3.68 -20.40 -16.43
CA SER A 172 -4.76 -21.37 -16.66
C SER A 172 -5.78 -20.94 -17.72
N LYS A 173 -5.91 -19.63 -17.95
CA LYS A 173 -6.71 -19.05 -19.05
C LYS A 173 -6.05 -19.22 -20.42
N GLN A 174 -4.72 -19.31 -20.47
CA GLN A 174 -3.95 -19.49 -21.71
C GLN A 174 -3.81 -20.97 -22.11
N LEU A 175 -4.01 -21.90 -21.16
CA LEU A 175 -3.91 -23.33 -21.43
C LEU A 175 -5.03 -23.83 -22.37
N PRO A 176 -4.75 -24.86 -23.20
CA PRO A 176 -5.75 -25.52 -24.06
C PRO A 176 -6.98 -26.05 -23.30
N GLY A 177 -8.05 -26.33 -24.04
CA GLY A 177 -9.32 -26.84 -23.48
C GLY A 177 -9.22 -28.17 -22.74
N ALA A 178 -8.16 -28.96 -22.96
CA ALA A 178 -7.92 -30.21 -22.25
C ALA A 178 -7.63 -30.03 -20.74
N PHE A 179 -7.31 -28.81 -20.29
CA PHE A 179 -6.96 -28.50 -18.91
C PHE A 179 -8.12 -27.89 -18.11
N THR A 180 -9.37 -28.29 -18.39
CA THR A 180 -10.56 -27.75 -17.70
C THR A 180 -10.52 -27.98 -16.19
N SER A 181 -10.20 -29.19 -15.73
CA SER A 181 -10.15 -29.51 -14.29
C SER A 181 -9.12 -28.66 -13.53
N PHE A 182 -7.94 -28.47 -14.13
CA PHE A 182 -6.90 -27.57 -13.60
C PHE A 182 -7.38 -26.12 -13.57
N ARG A 183 -8.05 -25.65 -14.64
CA ARG A 183 -8.60 -24.30 -14.70
C ARG A 183 -9.68 -24.07 -13.62
N ASP A 184 -10.56 -25.04 -13.42
CA ASP A 184 -11.61 -24.99 -12.41
C ASP A 184 -11.02 -24.98 -10.99
N SER A 185 -9.97 -25.78 -10.74
CA SER A 185 -9.25 -25.77 -9.47
C SER A 185 -8.48 -24.47 -9.22
N ALA A 186 -7.84 -23.91 -10.26
CA ALA A 186 -7.17 -22.62 -10.18
C ALA A 186 -8.16 -21.47 -9.92
N LEU A 187 -9.33 -21.51 -10.56
CA LEU A 187 -10.42 -20.57 -10.31
C LEU A 187 -10.99 -20.73 -8.90
N GLY A 188 -11.20 -21.97 -8.45
CA GLY A 188 -11.65 -22.28 -7.10
C GLY A 188 -10.69 -21.76 -6.04
N LEU A 189 -9.38 -21.98 -6.22
CA LEU A 189 -8.35 -21.41 -5.36
C LEU A 189 -8.42 -19.88 -5.38
N LYS A 190 -8.46 -19.27 -6.57
CA LYS A 190 -8.57 -17.82 -6.71
C LYS A 190 -9.75 -17.27 -5.94
N ASN A 191 -10.95 -17.82 -6.14
CA ASN A 191 -12.17 -17.37 -5.47
C ASN A 191 -12.09 -17.46 -3.94
N VAL A 192 -11.36 -18.44 -3.40
CA VAL A 192 -11.19 -18.60 -1.94
C VAL A 192 -10.14 -17.65 -1.37
N THR A 193 -9.13 -17.28 -2.16
CA THR A 193 -8.05 -16.37 -1.73
C THR A 193 -8.25 -14.91 -2.11
N THR A 194 -9.13 -14.62 -3.07
CA THR A 194 -9.50 -13.26 -3.44
C THR A 194 -10.21 -12.60 -2.29
N LEU A 195 -9.78 -11.39 -1.99
CA LEU A 195 -10.41 -10.57 -0.98
C LEU A 195 -11.85 -10.20 -1.40
N ALA A 196 -12.78 -10.21 -0.45
CA ALA A 196 -14.12 -9.67 -0.63
C ALA A 196 -14.21 -8.17 -0.32
N SER A 197 -13.33 -7.66 0.56
CA SER A 197 -13.20 -6.25 0.92
C SER A 197 -11.74 -5.79 0.85
N GLY A 198 -11.44 -4.50 0.95
CA GLY A 198 -10.05 -4.05 0.93
C GLY A 198 -9.36 -4.19 -0.43
N LEU A 199 -10.14 -4.22 -1.52
CA LEU A 199 -9.65 -4.44 -2.89
C LEU A 199 -8.77 -3.31 -3.43
N GLY A 200 -8.72 -2.16 -2.74
CA GLY A 200 -7.86 -1.03 -3.08
C GLY A 200 -6.65 -0.87 -2.15
N ILE A 201 -6.35 -1.89 -1.34
CA ILE A 201 -5.30 -1.80 -0.31
C ILE A 201 -3.93 -1.48 -0.91
N ASN A 202 -3.59 -2.05 -2.06
CA ASN A 202 -2.28 -1.86 -2.68
C ASN A 202 -2.14 -0.46 -3.30
N GLU A 203 -3.18 -0.02 -4.00
CA GLU A 203 -3.29 1.28 -4.64
C GLU A 203 -3.18 2.39 -3.60
N ILE A 204 -4.00 2.32 -2.55
CA ILE A 204 -3.99 3.28 -1.45
C ILE A 204 -2.65 3.19 -0.70
N TRP A 205 -2.20 1.99 -0.30
CA TRP A 205 -0.93 1.87 0.42
C TRP A 205 0.23 2.46 -0.36
N SER A 206 0.32 2.24 -1.67
CA SER A 206 1.42 2.76 -2.51
C SER A 206 1.49 4.30 -2.49
N MET A 207 0.35 4.97 -2.46
CA MET A 207 0.24 6.43 -2.44
C MET A 207 0.48 7.02 -1.04
N PHE A 208 0.16 6.26 0.00
CA PHE A 208 0.33 6.67 1.39
C PHE A 208 1.66 6.16 1.99
N TYR A 209 2.42 5.37 1.24
CA TYR A 209 3.67 4.78 1.70
C TYR A 209 4.71 5.84 2.07
N GLY A 210 5.26 5.71 3.28
CA GLY A 210 6.21 6.66 3.84
C GLY A 210 5.58 7.78 4.68
N ASN A 211 4.25 7.83 4.83
CA ASN A 211 3.62 8.59 5.90
C ASN A 211 3.74 7.81 7.22
N SER A 212 4.33 8.43 8.23
CA SER A 212 4.21 8.01 9.63
C SER A 212 3.80 9.21 10.47
N PHE A 213 2.96 8.97 11.48
CA PHE A 213 2.52 10.01 12.43
C PHE A 213 3.61 10.40 13.43
N ALA A 214 4.66 9.60 13.60
CA ALA A 214 5.66 9.85 14.62
C ALA A 214 6.99 9.16 14.31
N VAL A 215 7.97 9.93 13.86
CA VAL A 215 9.38 9.57 14.07
C VAL A 215 9.71 10.02 15.49
N ASP A 216 10.17 9.12 16.36
CA ASP A 216 10.53 9.45 17.75
C ASP A 216 11.49 10.66 17.83
N GLU A 217 12.34 10.83 16.80
CA GLU A 217 13.20 12.00 16.62
C GLU A 217 12.45 13.31 16.42
N VAL A 218 11.38 13.32 15.61
CA VAL A 218 10.52 14.50 15.41
C VAL A 218 9.84 14.88 16.72
N LEU A 219 9.33 13.91 17.48
CA LEU A 219 8.75 14.18 18.80
C LEU A 219 9.80 14.72 19.78
N ARG A 220 11.04 14.21 19.74
CA ARG A 220 12.15 14.70 20.55
C ARG A 220 12.51 16.14 20.19
N LEU A 221 12.63 16.47 18.90
CA LEU A 221 12.89 17.83 18.42
C LEU A 221 11.73 18.80 18.71
N ALA A 222 10.48 18.34 18.60
CA ALA A 222 9.30 19.14 18.94
C ALA A 222 9.30 19.53 20.43
N LYS A 223 9.64 18.58 21.32
CA LYS A 223 9.78 18.85 22.75
C LYS A 223 10.89 19.85 23.04
N LEU A 224 12.03 19.70 22.38
CA LEU A 224 13.14 20.64 22.50
C LEU A 224 12.73 22.05 22.05
N ALA A 225 12.01 22.17 20.93
CA ALA A 225 11.56 23.47 20.43
C ALA A 225 10.74 24.25 21.47
N VAL A 226 9.86 23.58 22.21
CA VAL A 226 9.00 24.22 23.24
C VAL A 226 9.81 24.64 24.48
N GLN A 227 10.89 23.94 24.79
CA GLN A 227 11.71 24.20 25.99
C GLN A 227 12.67 25.39 25.84
N ILE A 228 12.86 25.89 24.63
CA ILE A 228 13.91 26.85 24.29
C ILE A 228 13.30 28.22 24.04
N ASN A 229 13.59 29.17 24.93
CA ASN A 229 13.39 30.60 24.68
C ASN A 229 14.51 31.13 23.80
N GLY A 230 14.55 30.68 22.54
CA GLY A 230 15.57 31.02 21.56
C GLY A 230 15.08 32.04 20.52
N PRO A 231 16.01 32.64 19.75
CA PRO A 231 15.66 33.50 18.63
C PRO A 231 14.84 32.73 17.58
N SER A 232 13.98 33.44 16.84
CA SER A 232 13.08 32.83 15.85
C SER A 232 13.81 32.06 14.75
N ASP A 233 14.99 32.53 14.34
CA ASP A 233 15.86 31.83 13.39
C ASP A 233 16.27 30.43 13.87
N PHE A 234 16.47 30.28 15.17
CA PHE A 234 16.85 29.00 15.76
C PHE A 234 15.67 28.02 15.79
N ARG A 235 14.47 28.51 16.15
CA ARG A 235 13.24 27.70 16.08
C ARG A 235 12.94 27.27 14.65
N ARG A 236 13.22 28.13 13.66
CA ARG A 236 13.11 27.79 12.23
C ARG A 236 14.12 26.72 11.81
N GLN A 237 15.35 26.76 12.32
CA GLN A 237 16.34 25.70 12.08
C GLN A 237 15.87 24.35 12.65
N ILE A 238 15.30 24.34 13.87
CA ILE A 238 14.71 23.14 14.46
C ILE A 238 13.57 22.62 13.58
N LEU A 239 12.65 23.50 13.14
CA LEU A 239 11.56 23.11 12.23
C LEU A 239 12.08 22.48 10.94
N ASN A 240 13.10 23.08 10.32
CA ASN A 240 13.69 22.56 9.10
C ASN A 240 14.28 21.16 9.33
N LEU A 241 14.95 20.92 10.47
CA LEU A 241 15.48 19.59 10.77
C LEU A 241 14.41 18.57 11.06
N MET A 242 13.35 18.99 11.76
CA MET A 242 12.16 18.16 11.91
C MET A 242 11.60 17.79 10.54
N ALA A 243 11.52 18.74 9.61
CA ALA A 243 11.03 18.54 8.24
C ALA A 243 11.91 17.61 7.41
N MET A 244 13.22 17.63 7.63
CA MET A 244 14.18 16.75 6.95
C MET A 244 14.21 15.33 7.54
N ALA A 245 13.97 15.14 8.84
CA ALA A 245 14.10 13.83 9.48
C ALA A 245 13.24 12.72 8.81
N PRO A 246 11.93 12.92 8.52
CA PRO A 246 11.12 11.94 7.80
C PRO A 246 11.54 11.70 6.34
N LEU A 247 12.31 12.62 5.74
CA LEU A 247 12.75 12.53 4.34
C LEU A 247 14.02 11.68 4.19
N THR A 248 14.78 11.48 5.28
CA THR A 248 16.00 10.65 5.26
C THR A 248 15.68 9.15 5.22
N ARG A 249 15.57 8.62 4.00
CA ARG A 249 15.21 7.20 3.75
C ARG A 249 16.41 6.26 3.64
N SER A 250 17.62 6.78 3.41
CA SER A 250 18.85 5.97 3.37
C SER A 250 19.49 5.83 4.74
N LEU A 251 20.09 4.66 5.03
CA LEU A 251 20.91 4.45 6.23
C LEU A 251 22.06 5.48 6.33
N GLU A 252 22.64 5.88 5.20
CA GLU A 252 23.71 6.89 5.18
C GLU A 252 23.19 8.29 5.54
N ASP A 253 21.99 8.63 5.07
CA ASP A 253 21.34 9.91 5.39
C ASP A 253 20.89 9.98 6.86
N GLN A 254 20.46 8.84 7.43
CA GLN A 254 20.06 8.73 8.83
C GLN A 254 21.23 8.98 9.80
N VAL A 255 22.42 8.46 9.49
CA VAL A 255 23.62 8.71 10.30
C VAL A 255 23.99 10.20 10.29
N SER A 256 23.86 10.86 9.14
CA SER A 256 24.10 12.30 9.01
C SER A 256 23.05 13.14 9.76
N ALA A 257 21.77 12.79 9.65
CA ALA A 257 20.67 13.46 10.35
C ALA A 257 20.79 13.33 11.87
N SER A 258 21.08 12.13 12.39
CA SER A 258 21.29 11.92 13.82
C SER A 258 22.45 12.77 14.34
N GLY A 259 23.56 12.83 13.60
CA GLY A 259 24.69 13.69 13.94
C GLY A 259 24.34 15.18 14.02
N MET A 260 23.53 15.68 13.07
CA MET A 260 23.03 17.06 13.10
C MET A 260 22.11 17.32 14.29
N ILE A 261 21.22 16.37 14.60
CA ILE A 261 20.32 16.47 15.76
C ILE A 261 21.12 16.49 17.06
N GLU A 262 22.11 15.63 17.22
CA GLU A 262 22.98 15.60 18.39
C GLU A 262 23.82 16.88 18.53
N ALA A 263 24.32 17.41 17.42
CA ALA A 263 25.05 18.67 17.43
C ALA A 263 24.16 19.83 17.89
N LEU A 264 22.89 19.85 17.46
CA LEU A 264 21.93 20.82 17.93
C LEU A 264 21.54 20.63 19.38
N GLN A 265 21.31 19.39 19.83
CA GLN A 265 21.04 19.12 21.24
C GLN A 265 22.18 19.61 22.13
N ARG A 266 23.44 19.39 21.71
CA ARG A 266 24.61 19.92 22.41
C ARG A 266 24.62 21.45 22.43
N ARG A 267 24.34 22.10 21.30
CA ARG A 267 24.24 23.56 21.22
C ARG A 267 23.15 24.11 22.14
N ILE A 268 22.00 23.43 22.20
CA ILE A 268 20.87 23.79 23.06
C ILE A 268 21.26 23.73 24.54
N GLN A 269 21.92 22.64 24.95
CA GLN A 269 22.36 22.44 26.34
C GLN A 269 23.40 23.47 26.79
N VAL A 270 24.20 24.00 25.87
CA VAL A 270 25.25 24.98 26.18
C VAL A 270 24.72 26.42 26.17
N ASP A 271 23.86 26.76 25.20
CA ASP A 271 23.51 28.15 24.91
C ASP A 271 22.19 28.62 25.56
N PHE A 272 21.33 27.71 26.05
CA PHE A 272 19.97 28.08 26.50
C PHE A 272 19.58 27.45 27.84
N GLU A 273 18.93 28.25 28.69
CA GLU A 273 18.27 27.76 29.90
C GLU A 273 17.00 26.98 29.52
N VAL A 274 16.91 25.73 29.98
CA VAL A 274 15.75 24.86 29.75
C VAL A 274 14.61 25.32 30.64
N CYS A 275 13.56 25.87 30.05
CA CYS A 275 12.34 26.21 30.78
C CYS A 275 11.47 24.95 30.93
N VAL A 276 11.12 24.58 32.17
CA VAL A 276 10.17 23.49 32.45
C VAL A 276 8.76 24.05 32.34
N THR A 277 8.22 24.10 31.13
CA THR A 277 6.79 24.33 30.90
C THR A 277 6.09 23.00 30.71
N ASP A 278 4.93 22.83 31.34
CA ASP A 278 4.01 21.73 31.03
C ASP A 278 3.50 21.96 29.60
N GLY A 279 4.20 21.35 28.64
CA GLY A 279 4.01 21.56 27.20
C GLY A 279 2.70 21.02 26.65
N ASN A 280 1.62 20.98 27.44
CA ASN A 280 0.34 20.39 27.07
C ASN A 280 -0.72 21.38 26.57
N GLU A 281 -0.35 22.64 26.31
CA GLU A 281 -1.28 23.65 25.79
C GLU A 281 -1.81 23.27 24.40
N ALA A 282 -3.14 23.24 24.26
CA ALA A 282 -3.81 23.00 22.99
C ALA A 282 -3.54 24.15 22.01
N LEU A 283 -3.51 23.84 20.71
CA LEU A 283 -3.36 24.85 19.67
C LEU A 283 -4.54 25.84 19.75
N GLN A 284 -4.27 27.14 19.70
CA GLN A 284 -5.33 28.13 19.75
C GLN A 284 -6.22 28.06 18.50
N ALA A 285 -7.52 28.30 18.67
CA ALA A 285 -8.51 28.25 17.61
C ALA A 285 -8.18 29.09 16.35
N PRO A 286 -7.59 30.30 16.43
CA PRO A 286 -7.22 31.08 15.25
C PRO A 286 -6.24 30.35 14.34
N HIS A 287 -5.25 29.63 14.91
CA HIS A 287 -4.31 28.85 14.12
C HIS A 287 -5.00 27.73 13.36
N LEU A 288 -5.99 27.06 13.97
CA LEU A 288 -6.77 26.01 13.31
C LEU A 288 -7.58 26.56 12.12
N SER A 289 -8.20 27.74 12.31
CA SER A 289 -8.94 28.45 11.25
C SER A 289 -8.03 28.90 10.12
N THR A 290 -6.88 29.52 10.42
CA THR A 290 -5.92 29.96 9.38
C THR A 290 -5.41 28.76 8.58
N ARG A 291 -5.12 27.65 9.25
CA ARG A 291 -4.67 26.42 8.59
C ARG A 291 -5.75 25.84 7.69
N LEU A 292 -7.01 25.84 8.12
CA LEU A 292 -8.14 25.41 7.29
C LEU A 292 -8.22 26.24 6.00
N ALA A 293 -8.13 27.56 6.10
CA ALA A 293 -8.14 28.45 4.94
C ALA A 293 -6.98 28.14 3.97
N LEU A 294 -5.76 27.97 4.51
CA LEU A 294 -4.59 27.61 3.70
C LEU A 294 -4.71 26.25 3.01
N LEU A 295 -5.30 25.25 3.68
CA LEU A 295 -5.52 23.93 3.09
C LEU A 295 -6.58 23.99 1.98
N ALA A 296 -7.64 24.76 2.16
CA ALA A 296 -8.67 24.96 1.15
C ALA A 296 -8.13 25.68 -0.11
N MET A 297 -7.21 26.63 0.05
CA MET A 297 -6.59 27.37 -1.07
C MET A 297 -5.61 26.53 -1.92
N ARG A 298 -5.26 25.32 -1.48
CA ARG A 298 -4.08 24.59 -1.97
C ARG A 298 -4.25 23.81 -3.28
N SER A 299 -5.45 23.76 -3.88
CA SER A 299 -5.64 23.01 -5.15
C SER A 299 -4.69 23.47 -6.26
N THR A 300 -4.22 24.72 -6.19
CA THR A 300 -2.97 25.19 -6.78
C THR A 300 -2.26 26.02 -5.72
N LEU A 301 -1.06 25.65 -5.27
CA LEU A 301 -0.27 26.54 -4.44
C LEU A 301 0.13 27.75 -5.28
N SER A 302 -0.70 28.79 -5.24
CA SER A 302 -0.33 30.08 -5.81
C SER A 302 0.86 30.64 -5.02
N GLU A 303 1.63 31.55 -5.62
CA GLU A 303 2.69 32.29 -4.90
C GLU A 303 2.13 32.99 -3.64
N ASN A 304 0.84 33.34 -3.63
CA ASN A 304 0.16 33.86 -2.44
C ASN A 304 0.01 32.80 -1.35
N SER A 305 -0.40 31.58 -1.71
CA SER A 305 -0.51 30.46 -0.77
C SER A 305 0.86 30.11 -0.17
N LYS A 306 1.93 30.11 -0.98
CA LYS A 306 3.31 29.94 -0.50
C LYS A 306 3.69 31.01 0.52
N ARG A 307 3.44 32.28 0.17
CA ARG A 307 3.72 33.43 1.06
C ARG A 307 2.95 33.31 2.37
N ALA A 308 1.66 32.96 2.30
CA ALA A 308 0.81 32.83 3.47
C ALA A 308 1.25 31.66 4.38
N ILE A 309 1.67 30.51 3.82
CA ILE A 309 2.27 29.42 4.60
C ILE A 309 3.60 29.86 5.22
N GLY A 310 4.46 30.56 4.47
CA GLY A 310 5.71 31.11 4.98
C GLY A 310 5.50 32.10 6.13
N HIS A 311 4.48 32.95 6.04
CA HIS A 311 4.06 33.86 7.09
C HIS A 311 3.54 33.10 8.32
N LEU A 312 2.69 32.08 8.13
CA LEU A 312 2.23 31.23 9.24
C LEU A 312 3.41 30.59 9.99
N ILE A 313 4.42 30.12 9.25
CA ILE A 313 5.63 29.52 9.82
C ILE A 313 6.44 30.56 10.62
N SER A 314 6.62 31.77 10.08
CA SER A 314 7.29 32.87 10.82
C SER A 314 6.54 33.17 12.11
N ILE A 315 5.22 33.39 12.06
CA ILE A 315 4.41 33.73 13.23
C ILE A 315 4.57 32.71 14.35
N ALA A 316 4.58 31.42 14.03
CA ALA A 316 4.75 30.37 15.04
C ALA A 316 6.20 30.20 15.53
N CYS A 317 7.19 30.53 14.70
CA CYS A 317 8.60 30.54 15.12
C CYS A 317 8.89 31.75 16.02
N ASP A 318 8.21 32.88 15.80
CA ASP A 318 8.35 34.11 16.60
C ASP A 318 7.71 33.95 18.00
N GLN A 319 6.75 33.05 18.16
CA GLN A 319 6.16 32.69 19.46
C GLN A 319 7.01 31.64 20.20
N PRO A 320 7.66 31.97 21.34
CA PRO A 320 8.55 31.04 22.04
C PRO A 320 7.87 29.77 22.53
N ARG A 321 6.61 29.87 22.98
CA ARG A 321 5.84 28.75 23.55
C ARG A 321 5.03 27.96 22.53
N SER A 322 5.00 28.39 21.27
CA SER A 322 4.18 27.74 20.25
C SER A 322 4.74 26.37 19.86
N ARG A 323 3.85 25.41 19.59
CA ARG A 323 4.23 24.07 19.13
C ARG A 323 4.49 24.09 17.62
N ILE A 324 5.76 24.20 17.22
CA ILE A 324 6.13 24.18 15.80
C ILE A 324 6.00 22.81 15.13
N GLY A 325 5.84 21.73 15.90
CA GLY A 325 5.72 20.37 15.34
C GLY A 325 4.54 20.19 14.38
N HIS A 326 3.44 20.94 14.59
CA HIS A 326 2.27 20.90 13.71
C HIS A 326 2.51 21.58 12.34
N LEU A 327 3.62 22.31 12.20
CA LEU A 327 3.99 23.02 10.96
C LEU A 327 4.97 22.23 10.09
N LEU A 328 5.43 21.08 10.58
CA LEU A 328 6.33 20.17 9.89
C LEU A 328 5.93 19.94 8.43
N THR A 329 4.71 19.48 8.23
CA THR A 329 4.20 19.09 6.92
C THR A 329 3.94 20.30 6.02
N TYR A 330 3.77 21.50 6.60
CA TYR A 330 3.68 22.75 5.86
C TYR A 330 5.03 23.17 5.31
N GLN A 331 6.09 23.06 6.13
CA GLN A 331 7.47 23.29 5.70
C GLN A 331 7.87 22.31 4.59
N GLN A 332 7.57 21.02 4.77
CA GLN A 332 7.80 20.00 3.73
C GLN A 332 7.06 20.32 2.43
N SER A 333 5.83 20.85 2.53
CA SER A 333 5.10 21.22 1.34
C SER A 333 5.66 22.39 0.56
N LEU A 334 6.20 23.40 1.26
CA LEU A 334 6.87 24.52 0.60
C LEU A 334 8.09 24.02 -0.20
N TRP A 335 8.90 23.17 0.43
CA TRP A 335 10.08 22.60 -0.22
C TRP A 335 9.74 21.71 -1.40
N LEU A 336 8.69 20.90 -1.28
CA LEU A 336 8.27 20.01 -2.36
C LEU A 336 7.92 20.81 -3.61
N GLU A 337 7.19 21.89 -3.45
CA GLU A 337 6.75 22.72 -4.55
C GLU A 337 7.91 23.49 -5.20
N ASP A 338 8.89 23.91 -4.41
CA ASP A 338 10.13 24.51 -4.92
C ASP A 338 10.96 23.46 -5.68
N ALA A 339 10.94 22.20 -5.25
CA ALA A 339 11.64 21.08 -5.88
C ALA A 339 10.90 20.52 -7.11
N GLU A 340 9.58 20.62 -7.21
CA GLU A 340 8.79 20.19 -8.39
C GLU A 340 9.20 20.93 -9.66
N ARG A 341 9.71 22.16 -9.53
CA ARG A 341 10.34 22.89 -10.66
C ARG A 341 11.60 22.20 -11.20
N ILE A 342 12.16 21.23 -10.47
CA ILE A 342 13.44 20.56 -10.74
C ILE A 342 13.25 19.09 -11.19
N GLY A 343 12.08 18.48 -10.98
CA GLY A 343 11.76 17.14 -11.53
C GLY A 343 10.68 16.36 -10.74
N SER A 344 9.89 15.53 -11.43
CA SER A 344 8.64 14.91 -10.95
C SER A 344 8.79 13.68 -10.02
N LEU A 345 9.86 13.59 -9.22
CA LEU A 345 10.21 12.35 -8.53
C LEU A 345 9.61 12.18 -7.11
N TYR A 346 8.83 13.13 -6.61
CA TYR A 346 8.36 13.10 -5.22
C TYR A 346 6.85 12.86 -5.09
N ASN A 347 6.47 12.09 -4.06
CA ASN A 347 5.08 11.76 -3.72
C ASN A 347 4.34 12.96 -3.06
N ILE A 348 3.96 13.96 -3.86
CA ILE A 348 3.04 15.06 -3.50
C ILE A 348 1.77 14.57 -2.77
N PRO A 349 1.14 13.45 -3.20
CA PRO A 349 -0.04 12.93 -2.52
C PRO A 349 0.24 12.50 -1.07
N THR A 350 1.42 12.00 -0.75
CA THR A 350 1.76 11.55 0.61
C THR A 350 1.75 12.72 1.60
N ILE A 351 2.45 13.82 1.28
CA ILE A 351 2.58 15.01 2.15
C ILE A 351 1.23 15.72 2.35
N THR A 352 0.43 15.86 1.30
CA THR A 352 -0.91 16.46 1.43
C THR A 352 -1.84 15.66 2.34
N ALA A 353 -1.65 14.35 2.48
CA ALA A 353 -2.52 13.49 3.29
C ALA A 353 -2.13 13.66 4.76
N SER A 354 -0.82 13.67 5.00
CA SER A 354 -0.27 14.02 6.30
C SER A 354 -0.73 15.40 6.75
N LEU A 355 -0.73 16.42 5.88
CA LEU A 355 -1.27 17.74 6.24
C LEU A 355 -2.72 17.69 6.74
N PHE A 356 -3.59 17.01 6.01
CA PHE A 356 -5.00 16.89 6.38
C PHE A 356 -5.16 16.08 7.66
N ALA A 357 -4.43 14.97 7.79
CA ALA A 357 -4.43 14.13 8.98
C ALA A 357 -4.00 14.90 10.23
N HIS A 358 -2.89 15.64 10.15
CA HIS A 358 -2.39 16.43 11.27
C HIS A 358 -3.36 17.55 11.63
N TRP A 359 -3.92 18.25 10.64
CA TRP A 359 -4.93 19.28 10.91
C TRP A 359 -6.18 18.71 11.59
N MET A 360 -6.76 17.60 11.10
CA MET A 360 -7.91 16.97 11.74
C MET A 360 -7.59 16.51 13.17
N ASN A 361 -6.42 15.93 13.38
CA ASN A 361 -5.97 15.51 14.70
C ASN A 361 -5.79 16.71 15.66
N ASP A 362 -5.28 17.84 15.16
CA ASP A 362 -5.10 19.06 15.96
C ASP A 362 -6.43 19.70 16.34
N VAL A 363 -7.41 19.67 15.42
CA VAL A 363 -8.78 20.11 15.68
C VAL A 363 -9.40 19.29 16.80
N TRP A 364 -9.19 17.96 16.79
CA TRP A 364 -9.66 17.06 17.86
C TRP A 364 -8.87 17.17 19.17
N GLY A 365 -7.65 17.71 19.13
CA GLY A 365 -6.88 18.05 20.32
C GLY A 365 -7.43 19.25 21.08
N HIS A 366 -8.30 20.05 20.45
CA HIS A 366 -8.98 21.18 21.08
C HIS A 366 -10.14 20.70 21.97
N GLN A 367 -10.41 21.39 23.08
CA GLN A 367 -11.44 20.98 24.06
C GLN A 367 -12.84 20.84 23.44
N ASP A 368 -13.16 21.73 22.50
CA ASP A 368 -14.45 21.74 21.78
C ASP A 368 -14.45 20.91 20.48
N GLY A 369 -13.35 20.25 20.13
CA GLY A 369 -13.23 19.51 18.87
C GLY A 369 -13.51 20.37 17.62
N PRO A 370 -14.07 19.77 16.55
CA PRO A 370 -14.42 20.48 15.30
C PRO A 370 -15.42 21.63 15.46
N ALA A 371 -16.25 21.60 16.50
CA ALA A 371 -17.23 22.65 16.76
C ALA A 371 -16.58 24.03 16.99
N VAL A 372 -15.29 24.05 17.37
CA VAL A 372 -14.51 25.30 17.52
C VAL A 372 -14.49 26.13 16.24
N LEU A 373 -14.48 25.49 15.07
CA LEU A 373 -14.37 26.17 13.77
C LEU A 373 -15.63 26.96 13.40
N PHE A 374 -16.78 26.61 14.00
CA PHE A 374 -18.06 27.26 13.74
C PHE A 374 -18.40 28.35 14.75
N ARG A 375 -17.57 28.52 15.79
CA ARG A 375 -17.66 29.63 16.73
C ARG A 375 -17.04 30.89 16.10
N PRO A 376 -17.35 32.09 16.61
CA PRO A 376 -16.69 33.32 16.17
C PRO A 376 -15.24 33.37 16.73
N VAL A 377 -14.38 32.49 16.21
CA VAL A 377 -13.02 32.21 16.70
C VAL A 377 -12.19 33.48 16.85
N GLN A 378 -12.20 34.34 15.83
CA GLN A 378 -11.44 35.59 15.83
C GLN A 378 -11.90 36.55 16.92
N LEU A 379 -13.22 36.66 17.14
CA LEU A 379 -13.78 37.49 18.19
C LEU A 379 -13.45 36.90 19.58
N GLN A 380 -13.64 35.60 19.77
CA GLN A 380 -13.33 34.93 21.03
C GLN A 380 -11.85 35.08 21.38
N SER A 381 -10.97 34.93 20.39
CA SER A 381 -9.53 35.02 20.60
C SER A 381 -9.10 36.46 20.91
N THR A 382 -9.65 37.44 20.17
CA THR A 382 -9.47 38.87 20.48
C THR A 382 -9.92 39.20 21.89
N LEU A 383 -11.08 38.71 22.32
CA LEU A 383 -11.60 38.93 23.68
C LEU A 383 -10.76 38.21 24.75
N SER A 384 -10.18 37.04 24.43
CA SER A 384 -9.35 36.28 25.37
C SER A 384 -7.99 36.93 25.61
N VAL A 385 -7.40 37.51 24.56
CA VAL A 385 -6.14 38.27 24.67
C VAL A 385 -6.41 39.61 25.32
N TRP A 386 -7.53 40.27 25.00
CA TRP A 386 -7.88 41.58 25.54
C TRP A 386 -8.32 41.52 27.01
N ASN A 387 -7.35 41.50 27.93
CA ASN A 387 -7.60 41.57 29.36
C ASN A 387 -7.72 43.03 29.82
N TRP A 388 -8.96 43.48 30.04
CA TRP A 388 -9.28 44.84 30.48
C TRP A 388 -8.78 45.21 31.89
N LYS A 389 -8.27 44.27 32.70
CA LYS A 389 -8.19 44.47 34.15
C LYS A 389 -6.83 44.56 34.82
N THR A 390 -5.71 44.20 34.17
CA THR A 390 -4.30 44.55 34.51
C THR A 390 -3.38 43.41 34.08
N ILE A 391 -2.53 43.62 33.09
CA ILE A 391 -1.44 42.70 32.74
C ILE A 391 -0.20 43.16 33.51
N PRO A 392 0.47 42.29 34.29
CA PRO A 392 1.69 42.68 35.01
C PRO A 392 2.78 43.08 33.98
N MET A 393 3.56 44.12 34.28
CA MET A 393 4.62 44.61 33.38
C MET A 393 5.64 43.53 33.00
N GLU A 394 5.87 42.55 33.88
CA GLU A 394 6.73 41.39 33.62
C GLU A 394 6.28 40.56 32.41
N LYS A 395 4.97 40.53 32.12
CA LYS A 395 4.38 39.80 30.98
C LYS A 395 4.13 40.68 29.77
N LEU A 396 4.58 41.94 29.76
CA LEU A 396 4.31 42.87 28.67
C LEU A 396 4.86 42.35 27.32
N ALA A 397 6.09 41.83 27.31
CA ALA A 397 6.70 41.31 26.09
C ALA A 397 5.96 40.06 25.55
N GLU A 398 5.52 39.15 26.45
CA GLU A 398 4.70 38.00 26.07
C GLU A 398 3.37 38.46 25.47
N TYR A 399 2.71 39.40 26.13
CA TYR A 399 1.44 39.96 25.68
C TYR A 399 1.55 40.67 24.32
N GLU A 400 2.58 41.48 24.10
CA GLU A 400 2.84 42.14 22.82
C GLU A 400 3.07 41.12 21.70
N THR A 401 3.81 40.05 22.00
CA THR A 401 4.04 38.95 21.06
C THR A 401 2.73 38.23 20.71
N ASP A 402 1.92 37.88 21.72
CA ASP A 402 0.63 37.21 21.54
C ASP A 402 -0.35 38.07 20.74
N LEU A 403 -0.43 39.37 21.05
CA LEU A 403 -1.26 40.33 20.32
C LEU A 403 -0.78 40.47 18.87
N HIS A 404 0.53 40.61 18.65
CA HIS A 404 1.09 40.71 17.31
C HIS A 404 0.77 39.47 16.49
N SER A 405 1.01 38.27 17.03
CA SER A 405 0.69 37.01 16.37
C SER A 405 -0.80 36.88 16.07
N LEU A 406 -1.68 37.26 17.01
CA LEU A 406 -3.12 37.22 16.78
C LEU A 406 -3.54 38.15 15.63
N VAL A 407 -3.01 39.37 15.60
CA VAL A 407 -3.27 40.32 14.49
C VAL A 407 -2.83 39.72 13.16
N GLN A 408 -1.63 39.14 13.09
CA GLN A 408 -1.13 38.51 11.88
C GLN A 408 -2.00 37.32 11.43
N LEU A 409 -2.48 36.48 12.35
CA LEU A 409 -3.38 35.37 12.03
C LEU A 409 -4.76 35.83 11.55
N VAL A 410 -5.28 36.92 12.11
CA VAL A 410 -6.54 37.53 11.67
C VAL A 410 -6.38 38.12 10.27
N LEU A 411 -5.27 38.81 10.01
CA LEU A 411 -4.95 39.35 8.68
C LEU A 411 -4.86 38.23 7.64
N LEU A 412 -4.10 37.16 7.93
CA LEU A 412 -4.01 35.99 7.05
C LEU A 412 -5.37 35.32 6.80
N ASN A 413 -6.24 35.23 7.81
CA ASN A 413 -7.59 34.70 7.63
C ASN A 413 -8.48 35.62 6.78
N SER A 414 -8.30 36.94 6.89
CA SER A 414 -9.11 37.93 6.17
C SER A 414 -8.85 37.93 4.66
N GLU A 415 -7.72 37.36 4.22
CA GLU A 415 -7.44 37.12 2.79
C GLU A 415 -8.35 36.01 2.21
N SER A 416 -8.96 35.17 3.05
CA SER A 416 -9.91 34.15 2.59
C SER A 416 -11.29 34.75 2.39
N VAL A 417 -11.77 34.76 1.14
CA VAL A 417 -13.14 35.18 0.78
C VAL A 417 -14.16 34.06 1.06
N ILE A 418 -13.68 32.84 1.33
CA ILE A 418 -14.50 31.61 1.39
C ILE A 418 -14.94 31.34 2.83
N SER A 419 -16.19 30.96 3.04
CA SER A 419 -16.70 30.61 4.38
C SER A 419 -16.13 29.28 4.91
N VAL A 420 -16.09 29.10 6.23
CA VAL A 420 -15.59 27.85 6.85
C VAL A 420 -16.28 26.58 6.32
N PRO A 421 -17.63 26.52 6.20
CA PRO A 421 -18.30 25.35 5.61
C PRO A 421 -17.89 25.05 4.16
N GLU A 422 -17.66 26.09 3.35
CA GLU A 422 -17.17 25.94 1.98
C GLU A 422 -15.71 25.47 1.96
N GLN A 423 -14.85 25.98 2.84
CA GLN A 423 -13.47 25.51 3.01
C GLN A 423 -13.44 24.01 3.37
N LEU A 424 -14.33 23.56 4.27
CA LEU A 424 -14.49 22.15 4.61
C LEU A 424 -15.02 21.32 3.43
N THR A 425 -15.96 21.86 2.64
CA THR A 425 -16.46 21.20 1.42
C THR A 425 -15.33 20.98 0.42
N ILE A 426 -14.46 21.98 0.24
CA ILE A 426 -13.27 21.88 -0.62
C ILE A 426 -12.36 20.76 -0.13
N LEU A 427 -12.11 20.64 1.18
CA LEU A 427 -11.27 19.57 1.73
C LEU A 427 -11.85 18.17 1.53
N VAL A 428 -13.16 18.00 1.66
CA VAL A 428 -13.83 16.73 1.36
C VAL A 428 -13.62 16.36 -0.11
N LYS A 429 -13.83 17.32 -1.02
CA LYS A 429 -13.62 17.13 -2.46
C LYS A 429 -12.17 16.74 -2.75
N GLN A 430 -11.21 17.49 -2.20
CA GLN A 430 -9.78 17.18 -2.33
C GLN A 430 -9.43 15.78 -1.80
N SER A 431 -10.06 15.35 -0.70
CA SER A 431 -9.86 14.02 -0.13
C SER A 431 -10.40 12.92 -1.05
N ILE A 432 -11.57 13.13 -1.67
CA ILE A 432 -12.14 12.18 -2.64
C ILE A 432 -11.28 12.10 -3.90
N THR A 433 -10.91 13.24 -4.50
CA THR A 433 -10.05 13.29 -5.69
C THR A 433 -8.70 12.60 -5.43
N LYS A 434 -8.18 12.73 -4.22
CA LYS A 434 -6.96 12.07 -3.81
C LYS A 434 -7.09 10.55 -3.65
N ILE A 435 -8.20 10.09 -3.08
CA ILE A 435 -8.46 8.64 -3.02
C ILE A 435 -8.62 8.12 -4.45
N ALA A 436 -9.33 8.86 -5.31
CA ALA A 436 -9.50 8.52 -6.72
C ALA A 436 -8.15 8.44 -7.47
N SER A 437 -7.22 9.35 -7.22
CA SER A 437 -5.92 9.34 -7.88
C SER A 437 -5.06 8.12 -7.52
N CYS A 438 -5.38 7.39 -6.45
CA CYS A 438 -4.73 6.11 -6.15
C CYS A 438 -5.08 5.02 -7.18
N PHE A 439 -6.24 5.15 -7.84
CA PHE A 439 -6.75 4.16 -8.81
C PHE A 439 -6.55 4.58 -10.26
N SER A 440 -6.07 5.80 -10.51
CA SER A 440 -5.81 6.28 -11.87
C SER A 440 -4.53 5.67 -12.44
N LYS A 441 -4.55 5.28 -13.72
CA LYS A 441 -3.37 4.73 -14.40
C LYS A 441 -2.26 5.78 -14.48
N ALA A 442 -1.05 5.41 -14.03
CA ALA A 442 0.13 6.25 -14.09
C ALA A 442 0.39 6.71 -15.54
N GLY A 443 0.22 8.01 -15.82
CA GLY A 443 0.47 8.62 -17.14
C GLY A 443 -0.70 9.40 -17.72
N ASN A 444 -1.95 9.14 -17.30
CA ASN A 444 -3.12 9.86 -17.82
C ASN A 444 -3.61 10.99 -16.93
N THR A 445 -3.19 11.03 -15.67
CA THR A 445 -3.48 12.16 -14.79
C THR A 445 -2.58 13.33 -15.13
N ARG A 446 -2.84 14.00 -16.26
CA ARG A 446 -2.77 15.45 -16.23
C ARG A 446 -3.81 15.85 -15.20
N THR A 447 -3.37 16.04 -13.96
CA THR A 447 -4.06 16.88 -13.02
C THR A 447 -4.04 18.28 -13.62
N ASP A 448 -4.87 18.50 -14.65
CA ASP A 448 -5.28 19.83 -15.05
C ASP A 448 -6.03 20.33 -13.81
N SER A 449 -5.24 20.96 -12.93
CA SER A 449 -5.71 21.48 -11.68
C SER A 449 -6.92 22.34 -11.99
N ILE A 450 -8.03 22.03 -11.32
CA ILE A 450 -9.28 22.79 -11.41
C ILE A 450 -8.90 24.27 -11.35
N ALA A 451 -9.00 24.96 -12.49
CA ALA A 451 -8.45 26.29 -12.65
C ALA A 451 -9.03 27.22 -11.56
N PRO A 452 -8.19 27.87 -10.73
CA PRO A 452 -8.68 28.72 -9.65
C PRO A 452 -9.21 29.99 -10.28
N GLY A 453 -10.53 30.13 -10.35
CA GLY A 453 -11.16 31.31 -10.93
C GLY A 453 -12.55 31.06 -11.50
N HIS A 454 -12.85 29.81 -11.90
CA HIS A 454 -14.23 29.41 -11.98
C HIS A 454 -14.71 29.15 -10.56
N ILE A 455 -15.62 30.00 -10.09
CA ILE A 455 -16.57 29.67 -9.04
C ILE A 455 -17.38 28.49 -9.61
N VAL A 456 -16.77 27.29 -9.61
CA VAL A 456 -17.45 26.04 -9.90
C VAL A 456 -18.58 26.01 -8.89
N ASP A 457 -19.82 25.87 -9.35
CA ASP A 457 -20.99 25.68 -8.51
C ASP A 457 -20.64 24.65 -7.44
N SER A 458 -20.31 25.16 -6.24
CA SER A 458 -19.43 24.47 -5.28
C SER A 458 -20.07 23.25 -4.63
N ARG A 459 -21.28 22.90 -5.04
CA ARG A 459 -22.18 22.01 -4.33
C ARG A 459 -22.16 20.57 -4.83
N LEU A 460 -21.82 20.33 -6.10
CA LEU A 460 -21.75 18.99 -6.65
C LEU A 460 -20.31 18.56 -6.87
N LEU A 461 -20.01 17.31 -6.50
CA LEU A 461 -18.84 16.59 -6.99
C LEU A 461 -19.27 16.07 -8.37
N ALA A 462 -18.73 16.63 -9.45
CA ALA A 462 -19.09 16.11 -10.75
C ALA A 462 -18.44 14.72 -10.86
N LEU A 463 -19.25 13.66 -10.85
CA LEU A 463 -18.79 12.28 -11.11
C LEU A 463 -17.82 12.15 -12.30
N PRO A 464 -17.94 12.94 -13.40
CA PRO A 464 -16.94 13.00 -14.46
C PRO A 464 -15.51 13.38 -14.01
N GLU A 465 -15.35 14.15 -12.93
CA GLU A 465 -14.03 14.55 -12.38
C GLU A 465 -13.27 13.36 -11.78
N LEU A 466 -13.96 12.25 -11.47
CA LEU A 466 -13.33 11.01 -11.00
C LEU A 466 -12.77 10.18 -12.17
N GLY A 467 -13.17 10.48 -13.41
CA GLY A 467 -12.56 10.01 -14.67
C GLY A 467 -12.13 8.53 -14.66
N ASP A 468 -10.86 8.31 -15.02
CA ASP A 468 -10.19 7.01 -15.14
C ASP A 468 -10.24 6.16 -13.85
N ALA A 469 -10.39 6.78 -12.66
CA ALA A 469 -10.45 6.02 -11.41
C ALA A 469 -11.70 5.13 -11.34
N LEU A 470 -12.79 5.53 -11.99
CA LEU A 470 -14.03 4.75 -12.06
C LEU A 470 -13.90 3.50 -12.95
N GLU A 471 -12.83 3.34 -13.74
CA GLU A 471 -12.54 2.07 -14.42
C GLU A 471 -12.22 0.95 -13.42
N HIS A 472 -11.74 1.30 -12.22
CA HIS A 472 -11.47 0.34 -11.17
C HIS A 472 -12.78 -0.06 -10.47
N SER A 473 -13.26 -1.27 -10.76
CA SER A 473 -14.57 -1.77 -10.32
C SER A 473 -14.80 -1.69 -8.80
N ALA A 474 -13.77 -1.91 -7.99
CA ALA A 474 -13.88 -1.79 -6.54
C ALA A 474 -14.10 -0.34 -6.08
N PHE A 475 -13.41 0.62 -6.72
CA PHE A 475 -13.56 2.05 -6.44
C PHE A 475 -14.93 2.55 -6.88
N GLU A 476 -15.35 2.19 -8.10
CA GLU A 476 -16.67 2.52 -8.64
C GLU A 476 -17.80 2.05 -7.71
N ARG A 477 -17.74 0.78 -7.29
CA ARG A 477 -18.70 0.19 -6.33
C ARG A 477 -18.75 1.00 -5.04
N ALA A 478 -17.59 1.30 -4.46
CA ALA A 478 -17.51 2.00 -3.18
C ALA A 478 -18.00 3.46 -3.27
N VAL A 479 -17.70 4.16 -4.38
CA VAL A 479 -18.23 5.51 -4.66
C VAL A 479 -19.74 5.49 -4.82
N LYS A 480 -20.29 4.55 -5.60
CA LYS A 480 -21.75 4.39 -5.78
C LYS A 480 -22.46 4.11 -4.45
N PHE A 481 -21.85 3.31 -3.59
CA PHE A 481 -22.46 2.89 -2.33
C PHE A 481 -22.35 3.94 -1.21
N HIS A 482 -21.20 4.62 -1.08
CA HIS A 482 -20.94 5.53 0.05
C HIS A 482 -21.03 7.02 -0.30
N VAL A 483 -20.50 7.43 -1.46
CA VAL A 483 -20.35 8.84 -1.82
C VAL A 483 -21.58 9.33 -2.57
N GLN A 484 -22.01 8.63 -3.62
CA GLN A 484 -23.11 9.08 -4.47
C GLN A 484 -24.38 9.48 -3.70
N PRO A 485 -24.87 8.73 -2.69
CA PRO A 485 -26.10 9.08 -1.98
C PRO A 485 -26.05 10.43 -1.25
N THR A 486 -24.88 10.88 -0.80
CA THR A 486 -24.73 12.16 -0.08
C THR A 486 -24.56 13.34 -1.01
N PHE A 487 -23.98 13.13 -2.20
CA PHE A 487 -23.68 14.20 -3.17
C PHE A 487 -24.76 14.40 -4.23
N THR A 488 -25.68 13.45 -4.44
CA THR A 488 -26.80 13.60 -5.41
C THR A 488 -28.11 14.06 -4.79
N ALA A 489 -28.13 14.40 -3.49
CA ALA A 489 -29.34 14.88 -2.83
C ALA A 489 -29.79 16.23 -3.44
N PRO A 490 -31.08 16.42 -3.73
CA PRO A 490 -31.57 17.59 -4.45
C PRO A 490 -31.38 18.90 -3.66
N ASP A 491 -30.96 19.95 -4.38
CA ASP A 491 -30.74 21.34 -3.92
C ASP A 491 -32.05 22.09 -3.61
N ALA A 492 -32.94 21.52 -2.79
CA ALA A 492 -34.01 22.32 -2.21
C ALA A 492 -33.40 23.47 -1.40
N ALA A 493 -34.15 24.55 -1.15
CA ALA A 493 -33.69 25.69 -0.37
C ALA A 493 -33.28 25.27 1.06
N GLU A 494 -32.01 24.87 1.22
CA GLU A 494 -31.49 24.26 2.42
C GLU A 494 -31.27 25.30 3.50
N SER A 495 -31.78 24.99 4.69
CA SER A 495 -31.35 25.69 5.89
C SER A 495 -29.85 25.46 6.12
N ARG A 496 -29.18 26.43 6.78
CA ARG A 496 -27.76 26.27 7.16
C ARG A 496 -27.50 24.99 7.95
N SER A 497 -28.46 24.57 8.78
CA SER A 497 -28.36 23.34 9.58
C SER A 497 -28.36 22.08 8.71
N GLU A 498 -29.25 22.01 7.71
CA GLU A 498 -29.30 20.89 6.77
C GLU A 498 -28.03 20.80 5.91
N TYR A 499 -27.51 21.95 5.48
CA TYR A 499 -26.25 22.01 4.73
C TYR A 499 -25.07 21.50 5.57
N LEU A 500 -24.96 21.90 6.84
CA LEU A 500 -23.91 21.40 7.74
C LEU A 500 -24.08 19.90 8.04
N ALA A 501 -25.32 19.42 8.23
CA ALA A 501 -25.60 18.00 8.41
C ALA A 501 -25.19 17.19 7.16
N ARG A 502 -25.46 17.71 5.95
CA ARG A 502 -25.00 17.09 4.71
C ARG A 502 -23.49 17.09 4.59
N LEU A 503 -22.83 18.19 4.94
CA LEU A 503 -21.38 18.28 4.95
C LEU A 503 -20.77 17.22 5.88
N GLY A 504 -21.30 17.08 7.11
CA GLY A 504 -20.89 16.03 8.05
C GLY A 504 -21.07 14.62 7.47
N LEU A 505 -22.20 14.37 6.81
CA LEU A 505 -22.42 13.11 6.08
C LEU A 505 -21.41 12.87 4.97
N CYS A 506 -21.02 13.89 4.22
CA CYS A 506 -20.00 13.75 3.19
C CYS A 506 -18.64 13.36 3.79
N TRP A 507 -18.23 13.96 4.92
CA TRP A 507 -17.03 13.55 5.67
C TRP A 507 -17.12 12.09 6.12
N ILE A 508 -18.26 11.69 6.69
CA ILE A 508 -18.50 10.30 7.10
C ILE A 508 -18.40 9.35 5.90
N SER A 509 -18.97 9.72 4.76
CA SER A 509 -18.91 8.93 3.53
C SER A 509 -17.49 8.75 2.99
N VAL A 510 -16.62 9.76 3.11
CA VAL A 510 -15.20 9.62 2.75
C VAL A 510 -14.49 8.63 3.67
N GLY A 511 -14.75 8.71 4.98
CA GLY A 511 -14.22 7.73 5.93
C GLY A 511 -14.67 6.30 5.63
N LYS A 512 -15.97 6.10 5.35
CA LYS A 512 -16.51 4.79 4.95
C LYS A 512 -15.93 4.28 3.64
N LEU A 513 -15.84 5.13 2.62
CA LEU A 513 -15.23 4.84 1.33
C LEU A 513 -13.81 4.28 1.51
N LEU A 514 -12.99 4.98 2.31
CA LEU A 514 -11.61 4.60 2.52
C LEU A 514 -11.49 3.28 3.32
N LEU A 515 -12.31 3.07 4.35
CA LEU A 515 -12.32 1.82 5.11
C LEU A 515 -12.78 0.62 4.26
N ASP A 516 -13.78 0.76 3.39
CA ASP A 516 -14.25 -0.32 2.50
C ASP A 516 -13.17 -0.72 1.48
N LEU A 517 -12.47 0.27 0.93
CA LEU A 517 -11.41 0.05 -0.06
C LEU A 517 -10.11 -0.46 0.56
N PHE A 518 -9.82 -0.14 1.82
CA PHE A 518 -8.53 -0.42 2.43
C PHE A 518 -8.54 -1.63 3.37
N ILE A 519 -9.61 -1.89 4.13
CA ILE A 519 -9.64 -2.97 5.12
C ILE A 519 -10.00 -4.31 4.44
N PRO A 520 -9.04 -5.26 4.36
CA PRO A 520 -9.28 -6.55 3.74
C PRO A 520 -9.99 -7.50 4.69
N ASP A 521 -10.76 -8.42 4.14
CA ASP A 521 -11.42 -9.48 4.89
C ASP A 521 -10.46 -10.63 5.26
N ALA A 522 -9.23 -10.61 4.76
CA ALA A 522 -8.12 -11.49 5.12
C ALA A 522 -6.85 -10.68 5.44
N PRO A 523 -5.97 -11.18 6.33
CA PRO A 523 -4.81 -10.41 6.80
C PRO A 523 -3.72 -10.32 5.72
N ILE A 524 -3.72 -9.22 4.97
CA ILE A 524 -2.74 -8.95 3.90
C ILE A 524 -1.87 -7.75 4.29
N ASN A 525 -0.59 -7.82 3.94
CA ASN A 525 0.33 -6.70 4.02
C ASN A 525 0.91 -6.40 2.62
N PRO A 526 0.58 -5.26 2.00
CA PRO A 526 1.11 -4.88 0.69
C PRO A 526 2.65 -4.92 0.62
N ALA A 527 3.34 -4.49 1.68
CA ALA A 527 4.79 -4.54 1.77
C ALA A 527 5.32 -5.99 1.75
N ALA A 528 4.61 -6.90 2.41
CA ALA A 528 4.95 -8.32 2.40
C ALA A 528 4.69 -8.94 1.02
N VAL A 529 3.62 -8.56 0.32
CA VAL A 529 3.37 -9.01 -1.06
C VAL A 529 4.57 -8.65 -1.95
N GLN A 530 5.03 -7.39 -1.91
CA GLN A 530 6.21 -6.95 -2.66
C GLN A 530 7.48 -7.71 -2.29
N SER A 531 7.70 -7.92 -0.98
CA SER A 531 8.85 -8.67 -0.47
C SER A 531 8.84 -10.14 -0.88
N HIS A 532 7.65 -10.76 -0.94
CA HIS A 532 7.48 -12.13 -1.43
C HIS A 532 7.69 -12.23 -2.94
N ILE A 533 7.27 -11.24 -3.71
CA ILE A 533 7.58 -11.15 -5.15
C ILE A 533 9.10 -11.09 -5.35
N PHE A 534 9.78 -10.17 -4.67
CA PHE A 534 11.23 -10.05 -4.74
C PHE A 534 11.93 -11.35 -4.27
N GLY A 535 11.53 -11.90 -3.12
CA GLY A 535 12.12 -13.11 -2.56
C GLY A 535 11.86 -14.37 -3.38
N PHE A 536 10.75 -14.42 -4.13
CA PHE A 536 10.48 -15.47 -5.11
C PHE A 536 11.45 -15.39 -6.27
N TRP A 537 11.54 -14.23 -6.94
CA TRP A 537 12.41 -14.05 -8.10
C TRP A 537 13.89 -14.15 -7.73
N SER A 538 14.28 -13.69 -6.54
CA SER A 538 15.65 -13.80 -6.04
C SER A 538 16.05 -15.27 -5.85
N ARG A 539 15.18 -16.09 -5.24
CA ARG A 539 15.41 -17.53 -5.11
C ARG A 539 15.43 -18.23 -6.47
N HIS A 540 14.55 -17.84 -7.38
CA HIS A 540 14.50 -18.41 -8.72
C HIS A 540 15.78 -18.10 -9.51
N ALA A 541 16.23 -16.84 -9.52
CA ALA A 541 17.47 -16.42 -10.14
C ALA A 541 18.69 -17.11 -9.51
N ALA A 542 18.73 -17.25 -8.18
CA ALA A 542 19.80 -17.97 -7.50
C ALA A 542 19.83 -19.47 -7.84
N SER A 543 18.65 -20.09 -8.02
CA SER A 543 18.55 -21.49 -8.47
C SER A 543 19.06 -21.65 -9.89
N LEU A 544 18.60 -20.80 -10.82
CA LEU A 544 19.03 -20.81 -12.22
C LEU A 544 20.53 -20.52 -12.36
N SER A 545 21.08 -19.64 -11.53
CA SER A 545 22.52 -19.34 -11.53
C SER A 545 23.36 -20.56 -11.10
N LYS A 546 22.89 -21.33 -10.10
CA LYS A 546 23.55 -22.57 -9.68
C LYS A 546 23.46 -23.66 -10.74
N GLU A 547 22.30 -23.80 -11.36
CA GLU A 547 22.06 -24.75 -12.44
C GLU A 547 22.93 -24.42 -13.67
N LEU A 548 23.01 -23.14 -14.04
CA LEU A 548 23.89 -22.66 -15.10
C LEU A 548 25.36 -22.95 -14.80
N ALA A 549 25.82 -22.67 -13.58
CA ALA A 549 27.21 -22.94 -13.18
C ALA A 549 27.55 -24.44 -13.28
N LEU A 550 26.65 -25.32 -12.82
CA LEU A 550 26.82 -26.77 -12.89
C LEU A 550 26.85 -27.25 -14.35
N HIS A 551 25.95 -26.76 -15.20
CA HIS A 551 25.93 -27.15 -16.61
C HIS A 551 27.14 -26.60 -17.39
N SER A 552 27.65 -25.41 -17.04
CA SER A 552 28.87 -24.88 -17.63
C SER A 552 30.11 -25.69 -17.23
N GLU A 553 30.25 -26.07 -15.96
CA GLU A 553 31.35 -26.92 -15.50
C GLU A 553 31.28 -28.31 -16.13
N PHE A 554 30.08 -28.91 -16.22
CA PHE A 554 29.89 -30.20 -16.87
C PHE A 554 30.24 -30.15 -18.37
N GLU A 555 29.83 -29.11 -19.08
CA GLU A 555 30.16 -28.93 -20.50
C GLU A 555 31.67 -28.78 -20.71
N GLU A 556 32.35 -27.99 -19.88
CA GLU A 556 33.80 -27.81 -19.94
C GLU A 556 34.55 -29.13 -19.71
N LEU A 557 34.08 -29.95 -18.75
CA LEU A 557 34.69 -31.25 -18.45
C LEU A 557 34.46 -32.30 -19.54
N VAL A 558 33.29 -32.30 -20.19
CA VAL A 558 32.90 -33.36 -21.14
C VAL A 558 33.30 -33.02 -22.57
N SER A 559 33.05 -31.80 -23.03
CA SER A 559 33.26 -31.40 -24.43
C SER A 559 34.41 -30.42 -24.61
N GLY A 560 34.87 -29.77 -23.53
CA GLY A 560 35.82 -28.65 -23.59
C GLY A 560 35.22 -27.35 -24.13
N ASN A 561 33.92 -27.32 -24.42
CA ASN A 561 33.23 -26.11 -24.86
C ASN A 561 32.83 -25.24 -23.66
N SER A 562 32.72 -23.94 -23.88
CA SER A 562 32.24 -22.99 -22.87
C SER A 562 30.71 -22.79 -22.87
N LYS A 563 30.03 -23.25 -23.92
CA LYS A 563 28.59 -23.06 -24.13
C LYS A 563 27.97 -24.23 -24.89
N ASN A 564 26.77 -24.62 -24.48
CA ASN A 564 25.85 -25.52 -25.17
C ASN A 564 24.42 -24.94 -25.19
N GLY A 565 23.47 -25.60 -25.86
CA GLY A 565 22.07 -25.13 -25.93
C GLY A 565 21.40 -24.96 -24.57
N VAL A 566 21.76 -25.81 -23.59
CA VAL A 566 21.24 -25.76 -22.20
C VAL A 566 21.68 -24.51 -21.48
N THR A 567 22.99 -24.20 -21.52
CA THR A 567 23.57 -23.01 -20.89
C THR A 567 23.04 -21.72 -21.51
N VAL A 568 22.79 -21.69 -22.83
CA VAL A 568 22.15 -20.55 -23.51
C VAL A 568 20.71 -20.37 -23.03
N HIS A 569 19.92 -21.46 -22.96
CA HIS A 569 18.55 -21.41 -22.46
C HIS A 569 18.50 -20.93 -20.99
N LEU A 570 19.34 -21.48 -20.11
CA LEU A 570 19.43 -21.07 -18.71
C LEU A 570 19.87 -19.60 -18.56
N GLN A 571 20.79 -19.12 -19.42
CA GLN A 571 21.17 -17.71 -19.47
C GLN A 571 20.00 -16.79 -19.84
N THR A 572 19.21 -17.16 -20.86
CA THR A 572 18.03 -16.38 -21.26
C THR A 572 16.98 -16.33 -20.14
N THR A 573 16.70 -17.47 -19.49
CA THR A 573 15.75 -17.55 -18.38
C THR A 573 16.25 -16.79 -17.15
N LEU A 574 17.55 -16.85 -16.85
CA LEU A 574 18.19 -16.06 -15.79
C LEU A 574 18.04 -14.55 -16.06
N ALA A 575 18.30 -14.11 -17.30
CA ALA A 575 18.16 -12.71 -17.69
C ALA A 575 16.71 -12.23 -17.50
N ALA A 576 15.71 -13.03 -17.89
CA ALA A 576 14.30 -12.72 -17.65
C ALA A 576 13.95 -12.65 -16.15
N ALA A 577 14.51 -13.55 -15.33
CA ALA A 577 14.32 -13.50 -13.87
C ALA A 577 14.99 -12.28 -13.23
N GLN A 578 16.16 -11.88 -13.73
CA GLN A 578 16.88 -10.68 -13.29
C GLN A 578 16.14 -9.40 -13.71
N GLU A 579 15.56 -9.36 -14.91
CA GLU A 579 14.72 -8.25 -15.35
C GLU A 579 13.51 -8.04 -14.43
N ASN A 580 12.88 -9.12 -13.98
CA ASN A 580 11.80 -9.06 -12.98
C ASN A 580 12.27 -8.54 -11.61
N LEU A 581 13.54 -8.73 -11.25
CA LEU A 581 14.13 -8.17 -10.02
C LEU A 581 14.48 -6.69 -10.18
N THR A 582 15.02 -6.28 -11.33
CA THR A 582 15.38 -4.87 -11.59
C THR A 582 14.16 -3.98 -11.77
N ASN A 583 13.10 -4.51 -12.39
CA ASN A 583 11.84 -3.80 -12.56
C ASN A 583 10.93 -3.93 -11.33
N GLY A 584 11.28 -4.80 -10.39
CA GLY A 584 10.53 -5.06 -9.18
C GLY A 584 10.71 -3.97 -8.11
N PRO A 585 9.75 -3.85 -7.16
CA PRO A 585 9.90 -2.97 -6.02
C PRO A 585 11.08 -3.40 -5.14
N PRO A 586 11.75 -2.44 -4.45
CA PRO A 586 12.85 -2.75 -3.56
C PRO A 586 12.39 -3.64 -2.39
N PRO A 587 13.29 -4.46 -1.83
CA PRO A 587 12.95 -5.34 -0.72
C PRO A 587 12.57 -4.53 0.53
N VAL A 588 11.46 -4.91 1.16
CA VAL A 588 11.02 -4.36 2.45
C VAL A 588 11.30 -5.40 3.55
N PRO A 589 11.68 -5.00 4.78
CA PRO A 589 11.88 -5.95 5.87
C PRO A 589 10.62 -6.78 6.13
N LEU A 590 10.78 -8.11 6.22
CA LEU A 590 9.67 -9.01 6.58
C LEU A 590 9.23 -8.76 8.03
N ARG A 591 7.91 -8.74 8.23
CA ARG A 591 7.26 -8.55 9.53
C ARG A 591 6.68 -9.88 10.03
N ASP A 592 6.46 -9.97 11.33
CA ASP A 592 5.85 -11.15 11.94
C ASP A 592 4.38 -11.30 11.50
N VAL A 593 4.10 -12.39 10.78
CA VAL A 593 2.76 -12.74 10.28
C VAL A 593 1.76 -12.90 11.42
N SER A 594 2.20 -13.40 12.58
CA SER A 594 1.36 -13.60 13.76
C SER A 594 0.85 -12.26 14.29
N ARG A 595 1.73 -11.25 14.36
CA ARG A 595 1.36 -9.88 14.76
C ARG A 595 0.47 -9.20 13.73
N LEU A 596 0.71 -9.43 12.44
CA LEU A 596 -0.15 -8.93 11.36
C LEU A 596 -1.58 -9.49 11.48
N GLN A 597 -1.74 -10.78 11.80
CA GLN A 597 -3.04 -11.37 12.02
C GLN A 597 -3.76 -10.77 13.25
N MET A 598 -3.03 -10.49 14.33
CA MET A 598 -3.59 -9.80 15.51
C MET A 598 -4.05 -8.39 15.16
N PHE A 599 -3.23 -7.62 14.44
CA PHE A 599 -3.57 -6.29 13.95
C PHE A 599 -4.89 -6.29 13.16
N TRP A 600 -4.98 -7.10 12.11
CA TRP A 600 -6.20 -7.15 11.28
C TRP A 600 -7.40 -7.71 12.03
N SER A 601 -7.20 -8.65 12.97
CA SER A 601 -8.29 -9.13 13.83
C SER A 601 -8.87 -8.00 14.68
N GLU A 602 -8.01 -7.15 15.26
CA GLU A 602 -8.46 -6.01 16.05
C GLU A 602 -9.15 -4.95 15.17
N VAL A 603 -8.61 -4.65 13.99
CA VAL A 603 -9.22 -3.73 13.02
C VAL A 603 -10.61 -4.20 12.61
N MET A 604 -10.76 -5.48 12.23
CA MET A 604 -12.06 -6.06 11.85
C MET A 604 -13.04 -6.10 13.02
N GLN A 605 -12.57 -6.42 14.23
CA GLN A 605 -13.43 -6.36 15.42
C GLN A 605 -13.91 -4.94 15.68
N PHE A 606 -13.03 -3.95 15.59
CA PHE A 606 -13.39 -2.56 15.77
C PHE A 606 -14.41 -2.10 14.72
N GLN A 607 -14.16 -2.41 13.44
CA GLN A 607 -15.08 -2.09 12.34
C GLN A 607 -16.46 -2.72 12.55
N ASN A 608 -16.51 -4.01 12.92
CA ASN A 608 -17.77 -4.74 13.08
C ASN A 608 -18.55 -4.36 14.34
N HIS A 609 -17.89 -3.92 15.41
CA HIS A 609 -18.56 -3.65 16.69
C HIS A 609 -18.79 -2.16 16.96
N VAL A 610 -17.83 -1.29 16.60
CA VAL A 610 -17.92 0.15 16.87
C VAL A 610 -18.44 0.89 15.63
N LEU A 611 -17.91 0.56 14.45
CA LEU A 611 -18.26 1.22 13.18
C LEU A 611 -19.25 0.44 12.33
N SER A 612 -20.04 -0.47 12.91
CA SER A 612 -21.06 -1.21 12.17
C SER A 612 -22.02 -0.24 11.49
N SER A 613 -22.36 -0.49 10.22
CA SER A 613 -23.25 0.40 9.45
C SER A 613 -24.55 0.73 10.18
N GLN A 614 -25.17 -0.27 10.82
CA GLN A 614 -26.40 -0.10 11.59
C GLN A 614 -26.25 0.88 12.78
N LYS A 615 -25.19 0.75 13.59
CA LYS A 615 -24.95 1.65 14.73
C LYS A 615 -24.72 3.09 14.26
N LEU A 616 -23.95 3.26 13.20
CA LEU A 616 -23.62 4.58 12.68
C LEU A 616 -24.84 5.25 12.01
N GLU A 617 -25.66 4.49 11.27
CA GLU A 617 -26.92 4.98 10.71
C GLU A 617 -27.93 5.35 11.80
N THR A 618 -28.00 4.56 12.87
CA THR A 618 -28.82 4.88 14.05
C THR A 618 -28.35 6.18 14.67
N LEU A 619 -27.06 6.33 14.96
CA LEU A 619 -26.49 7.57 15.50
C LEU A 619 -26.80 8.78 14.60
N ILE A 620 -26.58 8.65 13.29
CA ILE A 620 -26.89 9.72 12.31
C ILE A 620 -28.37 10.11 12.35
N SER A 621 -29.28 9.13 12.43
CA SER A 621 -30.72 9.42 12.52
C SER A 621 -31.09 10.16 13.80
N LEU A 622 -30.49 9.78 14.94
CA LEU A 622 -30.69 10.44 16.23
C LEU A 622 -30.13 11.88 16.24
N LEU A 623 -28.94 12.09 15.65
CA LEU A 623 -28.34 13.42 15.49
C LEU A 623 -29.20 14.33 14.62
N LYS A 624 -29.76 13.81 13.53
CA LYS A 624 -30.70 14.57 12.66
C LYS A 624 -32.01 14.90 13.36
N ALA A 625 -32.50 13.99 14.21
CA ALA A 625 -33.70 14.20 15.00
C ALA A 625 -33.47 15.17 16.18
N GLY A 626 -32.21 15.44 16.54
CA GLY A 626 -31.85 16.29 17.68
C GLY A 626 -32.17 15.63 19.03
N GLU A 627 -32.14 14.30 19.11
CA GLU A 627 -32.42 13.59 20.35
C GLU A 627 -31.25 13.70 21.35
N ASP A 628 -31.55 13.94 22.63
CA ASP A 628 -30.54 14.11 23.68
C ASP A 628 -29.61 12.89 23.81
N SER A 629 -30.12 11.68 23.57
CA SER A 629 -29.35 10.43 23.59
C SER A 629 -28.30 10.33 22.49
N ALA A 630 -28.42 11.12 21.42
CA ALA A 630 -27.45 11.13 20.32
C ALA A 630 -26.08 11.58 20.81
N SER A 631 -26.02 12.62 21.65
CA SER A 631 -24.78 13.18 22.19
C SER A 631 -23.96 12.17 23.00
N LEU A 632 -24.64 11.39 23.86
CA LEU A 632 -24.00 10.35 24.66
C LEU A 632 -23.48 9.21 23.77
N MET A 633 -24.27 8.80 22.77
CA MET A 633 -23.88 7.75 21.84
C MET A 633 -22.69 8.17 20.97
N GLU A 634 -22.69 9.42 20.49
CA GLU A 634 -21.56 10.01 19.77
C GLU A 634 -20.30 10.01 20.65
N GLN A 635 -20.39 10.48 21.89
CA GLN A 635 -19.26 10.52 22.82
C GLN A 635 -18.65 9.12 23.05
N VAL A 636 -19.48 8.09 23.17
CA VAL A 636 -19.03 6.69 23.31
C VAL A 636 -18.28 6.23 22.05
N VAL A 637 -18.80 6.55 20.87
CA VAL A 637 -18.16 6.22 19.58
C VAL A 637 -16.82 6.95 19.45
N GLN A 638 -16.80 8.27 19.69
CA GLN A 638 -15.59 9.10 19.62
C GLN A 638 -14.51 8.63 20.60
N THR A 639 -14.88 8.30 21.85
CA THR A 639 -13.96 7.77 22.86
C THR A 639 -13.39 6.42 22.44
N SER A 640 -14.23 5.56 21.86
CA SER A 640 -13.82 4.24 21.34
C SER A 640 -12.85 4.39 20.16
N MET A 641 -13.12 5.33 19.24
CA MET A 641 -12.23 5.65 18.12
C MET A 641 -10.88 6.16 18.59
N LYS A 642 -10.86 7.14 19.50
CA LYS A 642 -9.61 7.68 20.06
C LYS A 642 -8.78 6.60 20.75
N GLY A 643 -9.41 5.77 21.58
CA GLY A 643 -8.73 4.66 22.25
C GLY A 643 -8.16 3.63 21.27
N PHE A 644 -8.89 3.32 20.20
CA PHE A 644 -8.42 2.43 19.15
C PHE A 644 -7.25 3.03 18.34
N MET A 645 -7.35 4.29 17.93
CA MET A 645 -6.27 5.00 17.23
C MET A 645 -4.98 5.02 18.04
N GLN A 646 -5.06 5.32 19.34
CA GLN A 646 -3.92 5.29 20.24
C GLN A 646 -3.31 3.89 20.37
N ARG A 647 -4.14 2.84 20.46
CA ARG A 647 -3.64 1.44 20.49
C ARG A 647 -2.93 1.08 19.19
N LEU A 648 -3.49 1.43 18.03
CA LEU A 648 -2.83 1.20 16.74
C LEU A 648 -1.43 1.83 16.70
N GLN A 649 -1.32 3.10 17.09
CA GLN A 649 -0.05 3.83 17.08
C GLN A 649 0.99 3.33 18.11
N THR A 650 0.55 2.71 19.21
CA THR A 650 1.45 2.33 20.31
C THR A 650 1.82 0.85 20.30
N VAL A 651 0.87 -0.04 19.99
CA VAL A 651 1.03 -1.50 20.03
C VAL A 651 1.58 -2.04 18.70
N TYR A 652 1.29 -1.38 17.58
CA TYR A 652 1.55 -1.88 16.23
C TYR A 652 2.44 -0.92 15.42
N LYS A 653 3.46 -0.33 16.07
CA LYS A 653 4.40 0.62 15.44
C LYS A 653 5.07 0.07 14.17
N GLU A 654 5.32 -1.24 14.12
CA GLU A 654 5.89 -1.89 12.93
C GLU A 654 4.95 -1.91 11.71
N PHE A 655 3.67 -1.55 11.90
CA PHE A 655 2.63 -1.49 10.88
C PHE A 655 2.18 -0.03 10.62
N ASP A 656 3.03 0.96 10.90
CA ASP A 656 2.71 2.39 10.71
C ASP A 656 2.21 2.73 9.30
N ASP A 657 2.80 2.10 8.27
CA ASP A 657 2.47 2.30 6.86
C ASP A 657 1.04 1.87 6.49
N ILE A 658 0.55 0.78 7.07
CA ILE A 658 -0.85 0.34 6.91
C ILE A 658 -1.78 0.94 7.96
N THR A 659 -1.24 1.40 9.08
CA THR A 659 -2.00 2.10 10.13
C THR A 659 -2.42 3.49 9.66
N PHE A 660 -1.56 4.20 8.92
CA PHE A 660 -1.83 5.57 8.52
C PHE A 660 -3.14 5.75 7.72
N PRO A 661 -3.43 4.97 6.66
CA PRO A 661 -4.69 5.10 5.93
C PRO A 661 -5.93 4.83 6.79
N ILE A 662 -5.84 3.91 7.76
CA ILE A 662 -6.93 3.63 8.71
C ILE A 662 -7.15 4.84 9.61
N LEU A 663 -6.10 5.39 10.20
CA LEU A 663 -6.19 6.59 11.03
C LEU A 663 -6.74 7.78 10.24
N TYR A 664 -6.30 7.95 8.99
CA TYR A 664 -6.81 8.97 8.09
C TYR A 664 -8.33 8.83 7.86
N ALA A 665 -8.81 7.60 7.63
CA ALA A 665 -10.24 7.33 7.49
C ALA A 665 -11.02 7.60 8.79
N LEU A 666 -10.47 7.21 9.94
CA LEU A 666 -11.07 7.47 11.24
C LEU A 666 -11.17 8.96 11.53
N LEU A 667 -10.15 9.75 11.21
CA LEU A 667 -10.18 11.21 11.36
C LEU A 667 -11.29 11.87 10.51
N HIS A 668 -11.58 11.35 9.32
CA HIS A 668 -12.72 11.82 8.51
C HIS A 668 -14.05 11.51 9.19
N LEU A 669 -14.21 10.27 9.68
CA LEU A 669 -15.41 9.87 10.42
C LEU A 669 -15.59 10.72 11.68
N GLN A 670 -14.52 10.94 12.45
CA GLN A 670 -14.57 11.77 13.65
C GLN A 670 -14.95 13.21 13.29
N THR A 671 -14.35 13.81 12.26
CA THR A 671 -14.65 15.20 11.85
C THR A 671 -16.08 15.38 11.31
N GLY A 672 -16.67 14.33 10.73
CA GLY A 672 -18.02 14.38 10.19
C GLY A 672 -19.14 14.14 11.20
N LEU A 673 -18.85 13.40 12.28
CA LEU A 673 -19.68 13.29 13.48
C LEU A 673 -19.54 14.58 14.29
#